data_AF-A0A347TLV1-F1
#
_entry.id   AF-A0A347TLV1-F1
#
_cell.length_a   1.000
_cell.length_b   1.000
_cell.length_c   1.000
_cell.angle_alpha   90.00
_cell.angle_beta   90.00
_cell.angle_gamma   90.00
#
_symmetry.space_group_name_H-M   'P 1'
#
loop_
_entity.id
_entity.type
_entity.pdbx_description
1 polymer ?
#
loop_
_entity_poly.entity_id
_entity_poly.type
_entity_poly.pdbx_seq_one_letter_code
_entity_poly.pdbx_strand_id
1 'polypeptide(L)'
;MKNNIIKVLILTLFFSISLFAQEKITLQLKWFHQFQFAGYYAAKEKGFYKEVGLDVEIKQRDLSKNYIEEVLNNDSYYGIADSILLLYKSRKKSVVLVSPIFQHSASVLLSLKNNKIDSPYKLDNKDMLFYENDTDGFTLLALLKKLNVKPNLIRKREKDDYKKIIDGKVDVMPAYISNEPYYFKKKNLDINIINPANYGFDFYGDMIFTSKKEVQNNPSRVEKFKEATLRGWKYALENKEEVIKLIIQKYSKRKSVEHLRLEAAAIDRLISKDIIPLGSLDKGRLKYINDIFKEYSKEKINDLDFESFVFEKDFDKFNFTKEELEFIKNNPVLKVQNLSFFPPYNFVENGKPKGFIVDYLNYISSLTNMKFQFVNSSSWSSYEKMLKNKEIDIIPNIAITENRKKYVLYSNFNYISYSPAIVGDKNINFNNKLEDLEDKIIAVLNNSFLHNLIKKNYPNLTLLAVPSSSKAVEMVLENKADLALGNLSTLQYIVQKNWYTNLKTLKLSSNIIPTKVNLHMGYLKDNILLKSIFEKINSTISISTIDKIQDKWSKLEIEKNNLVLTEKEKNYLDNKKEIKVCVDPEWMPFEKIKDNKLLGMSSDYLKIFENKLDIPFTLVSTKSWTKTLNNLENRSCDLIPMISEEEKRKQYLDFSKAYLSFPLVLATRLEEPFISNVSDTYGEKLGYIKDYAYVSILEKKYPKIQLVEVESMKVGLEKVKNKELFGLVGILPSIGYYVQKDYFGDLKVSGKFDDDWSFSVGSRNDETDLNSIMNKVLETITVQEHKKIYENWVAVKYEENIDYRKIIAISSFLMLIIFIILYKNRTINSINRKMRKYLDIIDKNVLTTSTDTKGNITYVSKAFLNISQFKKEELIGKNHNIVRHKDMNNIVFKDLWDTIESGKEWKGEIKNKKKDGGYFWTNTVITPEFNKGKLVSYTAIREDITDKKIIEEISITDGLTDIYNRRHFDKILPDYINNAKRNNEIITFVMMDIDHFKQYNDNYGHQKGDEVLIDVAKVLTEYMKRADDYCFRLGGEEFGLLYKSNDISKSKEFALKILNGIEKMKIKHKYNSVSDYITVSMGVSCQEASSISNVDNLYKTTDDLLYKSKKEGRNRVSFNT
;
A
#
# COMPACT_ATOMS: atom_id res chain seq x y z
N MET A 1 -10.25 70.34 -4.18
CA MET A 1 -10.20 68.92 -4.63
C MET A 1 -9.02 68.56 -5.55
N LYS A 2 -8.40 69.48 -6.30
CA LYS A 2 -7.29 69.14 -7.23
C LYS A 2 -5.94 68.76 -6.57
N ASN A 3 -5.62 69.27 -5.37
CA ASN A 3 -4.34 68.95 -4.70
C ASN A 3 -4.31 67.60 -3.98
N ASN A 4 -5.47 66.99 -3.69
CA ASN A 4 -5.52 65.66 -3.08
C ASN A 4 -5.38 64.54 -4.12
N ILE A 5 -5.79 64.79 -5.37
CA ILE A 5 -5.71 63.80 -6.46
C ILE A 5 -4.25 63.62 -6.91
N ILE A 6 -3.44 64.68 -6.91
CA ILE A 6 -2.01 64.58 -7.26
C ILE A 6 -1.20 63.91 -6.14
N LYS A 7 -1.53 64.15 -4.87
CA LYS A 7 -0.91 63.42 -3.74
C LYS A 7 -1.30 61.94 -3.72
N VAL A 8 -2.54 61.59 -4.09
CA VAL A 8 -2.98 60.19 -4.24
C VAL A 8 -2.33 59.53 -5.46
N LEU A 9 -2.17 60.23 -6.59
CA LEU A 9 -1.49 59.69 -7.77
C LEU A 9 0.01 59.44 -7.54
N ILE A 10 0.69 60.31 -6.81
CA ILE A 10 2.11 60.13 -6.44
C ILE A 10 2.26 59.02 -5.39
N LEU A 11 1.30 58.83 -4.49
CA LEU A 11 1.29 57.67 -3.57
C LEU A 11 1.04 56.34 -4.29
N THR A 12 0.19 56.33 -5.33
CA THR A 12 -0.08 55.11 -6.13
C THR A 12 1.04 54.76 -7.10
N LEU A 13 1.82 55.75 -7.58
CA LEU A 13 2.99 55.50 -8.43
C LEU A 13 4.19 54.91 -7.68
N PHE A 14 4.22 55.02 -6.34
CA PHE A 14 5.20 54.33 -5.50
C PHE A 14 4.84 52.87 -5.15
N PHE A 15 3.61 52.42 -5.45
CA PHE A 15 3.14 51.07 -5.08
C PHE A 15 3.08 50.05 -6.24
N SER A 16 3.45 50.43 -7.46
CA SER A 16 3.39 49.55 -8.64
C SER A 16 4.75 49.12 -9.19
N ILE A 17 5.81 49.14 -8.36
CA ILE A 17 7.01 48.34 -8.62
C ILE A 17 6.81 47.03 -7.86
N SER A 18 6.12 46.08 -8.47
CA SER A 18 6.30 44.67 -8.08
C SER A 18 7.71 44.29 -8.49
N LEU A 19 8.70 44.59 -7.65
CA LEU A 19 9.93 43.80 -7.62
C LEU A 19 9.47 42.36 -7.46
N PHE A 20 9.73 41.50 -8.43
CA PHE A 20 9.68 40.06 -8.20
C PHE A 20 10.69 39.77 -7.09
N ALA A 21 10.22 39.76 -5.84
CA ALA A 21 11.03 39.40 -4.70
C ALA A 21 11.45 37.94 -4.92
N GLN A 22 12.75 37.72 -5.13
CA GLN A 22 13.29 36.37 -5.28
C GLN A 22 13.02 35.61 -3.98
N GLU A 23 12.46 34.42 -4.09
CA GLU A 23 12.21 33.58 -2.93
C GLU A 23 13.56 33.11 -2.37
N LYS A 24 13.88 33.55 -1.15
CA LYS A 24 15.09 33.11 -0.46
C LYS A 24 14.91 31.69 0.05
N ILE A 25 15.78 30.80 -0.43
CA ILE A 25 15.85 29.42 0.02
C ILE A 25 17.30 29.03 0.32
N THR A 26 17.47 27.93 1.02
CA THR A 26 18.76 27.45 1.52
C THR A 26 19.00 26.02 1.04
N LEU A 27 20.21 25.79 0.55
CA LEU A 27 20.73 24.47 0.20
C LEU A 27 21.81 24.06 1.20
N GLN A 28 21.59 22.96 1.91
CA GLN A 28 22.53 22.38 2.85
C GLN A 28 23.46 21.37 2.16
N LEU A 29 24.75 21.67 2.11
CA LEU A 29 25.76 20.75 1.60
C LEU A 29 26.06 19.66 2.63
N LYS A 30 26.28 18.42 2.15
CA LYS A 30 26.76 17.31 3.01
C LYS A 30 28.22 17.41 3.41
N TRP A 31 28.99 18.34 2.83
CA TRP A 31 30.42 18.53 3.13
C TRP A 31 30.84 20.00 2.92
N PHE A 32 32.15 20.26 2.96
CA PHE A 32 32.73 21.58 2.73
C PHE A 32 32.78 21.94 1.24
N HIS A 33 32.87 23.24 0.95
CA HIS A 33 32.95 23.74 -0.42
C HIS A 33 34.13 23.14 -1.22
N GLN A 34 33.79 22.43 -2.31
CA GLN A 34 34.71 21.76 -3.25
C GLN A 34 33.99 21.44 -4.58
N PHE A 35 34.70 20.82 -5.55
CA PHE A 35 34.14 20.55 -6.88
C PHE A 35 32.96 19.55 -6.85
N GLN A 36 32.86 18.69 -5.83
CA GLN A 36 31.68 17.87 -5.55
C GLN A 36 30.34 18.62 -5.64
N PHE A 37 30.32 19.92 -5.37
CA PHE A 37 29.11 20.74 -5.40
C PHE A 37 29.10 21.77 -6.54
N ALA A 38 29.92 21.56 -7.57
CA ALA A 38 30.13 22.47 -8.69
C ALA A 38 28.83 22.86 -9.41
N GLY A 39 27.91 21.92 -9.62
CA GLY A 39 26.64 22.22 -10.29
C GLY A 39 25.77 23.23 -9.53
N TYR A 40 25.79 23.20 -8.20
CA TYR A 40 25.03 24.14 -7.38
C TYR A 40 25.62 25.55 -7.42
N TYR A 41 26.95 25.67 -7.45
CA TYR A 41 27.62 26.96 -7.65
C TYR A 41 27.36 27.51 -9.04
N ALA A 42 27.47 26.67 -10.07
CA ALA A 42 27.15 27.07 -11.43
C ALA A 42 25.70 27.55 -11.55
N ALA A 43 24.73 26.82 -10.96
CA ALA A 43 23.32 27.24 -10.96
C ALA A 43 23.09 28.62 -10.30
N LYS A 44 23.82 28.93 -9.21
CA LYS A 44 23.76 30.23 -8.54
C LYS A 44 24.43 31.32 -9.35
N GLU A 45 25.67 31.11 -9.76
CA GLU A 45 26.54 32.13 -10.32
C GLU A 45 26.26 32.42 -11.79
N LYS A 46 25.71 31.44 -12.53
CA LYS A 46 25.21 31.62 -13.90
C LYS A 46 23.78 32.13 -13.96
N GLY A 47 23.14 32.32 -12.80
CA GLY A 47 21.80 32.90 -12.72
C GLY A 47 20.67 31.91 -12.98
N PHE A 48 20.93 30.61 -13.12
CA PHE A 48 19.86 29.62 -13.38
C PHE A 48 18.83 29.58 -12.25
N TYR A 49 19.23 29.74 -10.97
CA TYR A 49 18.26 29.91 -9.88
C TYR A 49 17.47 31.23 -9.98
N LYS A 50 18.13 32.33 -10.36
CA LYS A 50 17.50 33.63 -10.51
C LYS A 50 16.48 33.64 -11.66
N GLU A 51 16.77 32.95 -12.76
CA GLU A 51 15.87 32.79 -13.92
C GLU A 51 14.54 32.13 -13.52
N VAL A 52 14.56 31.22 -12.55
CA VAL A 52 13.34 30.56 -12.03
C VAL A 52 12.74 31.26 -10.80
N GLY A 53 13.28 32.42 -10.41
CA GLY A 53 12.78 33.25 -9.31
C GLY A 53 13.29 32.88 -7.92
N LEU A 54 14.39 32.13 -7.81
CA LEU A 54 14.95 31.66 -6.54
C LEU A 54 16.27 32.38 -6.20
N ASP A 55 16.40 32.80 -4.95
CA ASP A 55 17.67 33.24 -4.36
C ASP A 55 18.18 32.15 -3.41
N VAL A 56 19.14 31.36 -3.89
CA VAL A 56 19.65 30.19 -3.16
C VAL A 56 20.90 30.56 -2.35
N GLU A 57 20.80 30.47 -1.03
CA GLU A 57 21.94 30.47 -0.12
C GLU A 57 22.51 29.05 0.00
N ILE A 58 23.81 28.88 -0.22
CA ILE A 58 24.47 27.57 -0.13
C ILE A 58 25.24 27.50 1.18
N LYS A 59 24.79 26.63 2.09
CA LYS A 59 25.38 26.42 3.41
C LYS A 59 26.33 25.23 3.36
N GLN A 60 27.60 25.44 3.72
CA GLN A 60 28.54 24.33 3.94
C GLN A 60 28.15 23.51 5.18
N ARG A 61 28.71 22.29 5.31
CA ARG A 61 28.47 21.43 6.47
C ARG A 61 28.98 22.04 7.78
N ASP A 62 28.14 22.03 8.81
CA ASP A 62 28.52 22.15 10.22
C ASP A 62 28.70 20.74 10.80
N LEU A 63 29.89 20.43 11.34
CA LEU A 63 30.19 19.11 11.88
C LEU A 63 29.51 18.83 13.22
N SER A 64 29.04 19.86 13.92
CA SER A 64 28.33 19.73 15.20
C SER A 64 26.85 19.37 15.05
N LYS A 65 26.32 19.43 13.82
CA LYS A 65 24.90 19.21 13.51
C LYS A 65 24.70 18.08 12.51
N ASN A 66 23.50 17.50 12.55
CA ASN A 66 23.06 16.55 11.53
C ASN A 66 22.40 17.30 10.37
N TYR A 67 23.15 17.47 9.29
CA TYR A 67 22.71 18.17 8.07
C TYR A 67 21.44 17.61 7.41
N ILE A 68 21.10 16.33 7.61
CA ILE A 68 19.84 15.75 7.11
C ILE A 68 18.68 16.24 7.97
N GLU A 69 18.83 16.19 9.29
CA GLU A 69 17.80 16.69 10.22
C GLU A 69 17.60 18.20 10.07
N GLU A 70 18.64 18.99 9.77
CA GLU A 70 18.48 20.43 9.45
C GLU A 70 17.51 20.66 8.28
N VAL A 71 17.49 19.78 7.28
CA VAL A 71 16.53 19.87 6.16
C VAL A 71 15.15 19.38 6.56
N LEU A 72 15.06 18.28 7.32
CA LEU A 72 13.79 17.71 7.75
C LEU A 72 13.05 18.60 8.78
N ASN A 73 13.80 19.38 9.57
CA ASN A 73 13.28 20.36 10.52
C ASN A 73 13.00 21.73 9.87
N ASN A 74 13.25 21.88 8.56
CA ASN A 74 13.13 23.12 7.79
C ASN A 74 14.11 24.25 8.19
N ASP A 75 15.24 23.95 8.84
CA ASP A 75 16.36 24.91 8.99
C ASP A 75 17.07 25.17 7.66
N SER A 76 16.98 24.18 6.75
CA SER A 76 17.26 24.32 5.33
C SER A 76 16.15 23.72 4.46
N TYR A 77 15.94 24.27 3.27
CA TYR A 77 14.85 23.80 2.38
C TYR A 77 15.26 22.56 1.57
N TYR A 78 16.51 22.53 1.11
CA TYR A 78 17.05 21.46 0.27
C TYR A 78 18.35 20.97 0.86
N GLY A 79 18.66 19.68 0.65
CA GLY A 79 19.93 19.10 1.03
C GLY A 79 20.47 18.16 -0.02
N ILE A 80 21.75 17.83 0.15
CA ILE A 80 22.45 16.79 -0.62
C ILE A 80 22.78 15.68 0.34
N ALA A 81 22.50 14.41 0.02
CA ALA A 81 22.90 13.26 0.84
C ALA A 81 23.07 12.02 -0.03
N ASP A 82 23.73 10.98 0.48
CA ASP A 82 23.85 9.70 -0.23
C ASP A 82 22.61 8.83 -0.02
N SER A 83 22.70 7.55 -0.41
CA SER A 83 21.64 6.54 -0.25
C SER A 83 21.19 6.30 1.19
N ILE A 84 21.84 6.93 2.19
CA ILE A 84 21.39 6.93 3.58
C ILE A 84 19.97 7.50 3.77
N LEU A 85 19.47 8.30 2.82
CA LEU A 85 18.08 8.79 2.83
C LEU A 85 17.04 7.67 2.89
N LEU A 86 17.35 6.49 2.36
CA LEU A 86 16.46 5.32 2.42
C LEU A 86 16.27 4.83 3.86
N LEU A 87 17.33 4.90 4.69
CA LEU A 87 17.23 4.59 6.12
C LEU A 87 16.38 5.62 6.86
N TYR A 88 16.46 6.90 6.49
CA TYR A 88 15.59 7.93 7.07
C TYR A 88 14.12 7.67 6.71
N LYS A 89 13.84 7.35 5.44
CA LYS A 89 12.48 7.04 5.00
C LYS A 89 11.92 5.80 5.69
N SER A 90 12.72 4.75 5.88
CA SER A 90 12.27 3.51 6.54
C SER A 90 11.96 3.72 8.02
N ARG A 91 12.66 4.66 8.67
CA ARG A 91 12.37 5.17 10.01
C ARG A 91 11.18 6.14 10.05
N LYS A 92 10.38 6.18 8.97
CA LYS A 92 9.18 7.03 8.80
C LYS A 92 9.47 8.52 8.96
N LYS A 93 10.71 8.96 8.73
CA LYS A 93 11.03 10.39 8.67
C LYS A 93 10.43 10.98 7.39
N SER A 94 10.06 12.25 7.46
CA SER A 94 9.40 13.00 6.38
C SER A 94 10.37 13.44 5.29
N VAL A 95 11.20 12.52 4.79
CA VAL A 95 12.19 12.77 3.74
C VAL A 95 11.58 12.47 2.36
N VAL A 96 11.90 13.30 1.38
CA VAL A 96 11.57 13.10 -0.04
C VAL A 96 12.82 13.27 -0.88
N LEU A 97 13.14 12.26 -1.68
CA LEU A 97 14.20 12.24 -2.67
C LEU A 97 13.76 13.02 -3.92
N VAL A 98 14.52 14.05 -4.31
CA VAL A 98 14.18 14.92 -5.45
C VAL A 98 14.85 14.46 -6.74
N SER A 99 16.16 14.17 -6.68
CA SER A 99 16.94 13.75 -7.86
C SER A 99 18.32 13.24 -7.45
N PRO A 100 18.81 12.09 -7.97
CA PRO A 100 20.20 11.70 -7.81
C PRO A 100 21.11 12.53 -8.75
N ILE A 101 22.27 12.98 -8.26
CA ILE A 101 23.29 13.59 -9.14
C ILE A 101 24.34 12.55 -9.54
N PHE A 102 24.88 11.78 -8.58
CA PHE A 102 25.86 10.75 -8.91
C PHE A 102 25.17 9.42 -9.14
N GLN A 103 25.41 8.84 -10.30
CA GLN A 103 24.94 7.51 -10.66
C GLN A 103 25.71 6.42 -9.91
N HIS A 104 26.89 6.73 -9.36
CA HIS A 104 27.67 5.81 -8.53
C HIS A 104 28.13 6.50 -7.25
N SER A 105 28.12 5.77 -6.13
CA SER A 105 28.65 6.25 -4.86
C SER A 105 30.14 6.51 -4.97
N ALA A 106 30.61 7.62 -4.41
CA ALA A 106 32.03 7.94 -4.37
C ALA A 106 32.81 7.12 -3.32
N SER A 107 32.12 6.42 -2.41
CA SER A 107 32.74 5.73 -1.28
C SER A 107 33.52 4.48 -1.71
N VAL A 108 34.79 4.42 -1.32
CA VAL A 108 35.73 3.31 -1.59
C VAL A 108 36.57 3.02 -0.34
N LEU A 109 37.30 1.89 -0.34
CA LEU A 109 38.41 1.66 0.59
C LEU A 109 39.75 1.85 -0.12
N LEU A 110 40.71 2.46 0.58
CA LEU A 110 42.08 2.65 0.12
C LEU A 110 43.06 1.90 1.01
N SER A 111 44.08 1.32 0.38
CA SER A 111 45.28 0.79 1.03
C SER A 111 46.51 1.16 0.19
N LEU A 112 47.71 1.04 0.74
CA LEU A 112 48.94 1.15 -0.04
C LEU A 112 49.18 -0.15 -0.84
N LYS A 113 49.70 -0.01 -2.07
CA LYS A 113 49.95 -1.17 -2.96
C LYS A 113 50.97 -2.16 -2.34
N ASN A 114 51.94 -1.65 -1.58
CA ASN A 114 52.94 -2.46 -0.87
C ASN A 114 52.36 -3.34 0.25
N ASN A 115 51.21 -2.98 0.82
CA ASN A 115 50.54 -3.76 1.87
C ASN A 115 49.76 -4.96 1.30
N LYS A 116 49.68 -5.11 -0.03
CA LYS A 116 49.02 -6.22 -0.74
C LYS A 116 47.53 -6.43 -0.39
N ILE A 117 46.86 -5.40 0.11
CA ILE A 117 45.42 -5.41 0.42
C ILE A 117 44.66 -4.76 -0.74
N ASP A 118 44.27 -5.56 -1.72
CA ASP A 118 43.72 -5.11 -3.01
C ASP A 118 42.27 -5.59 -3.23
N SER A 119 41.71 -6.29 -2.24
CA SER A 119 40.41 -6.94 -2.28
C SER A 119 39.80 -6.96 -0.87
N PRO A 120 38.46 -6.84 -0.70
CA PRO A 120 37.81 -6.92 0.60
C PRO A 120 38.16 -8.19 1.36
N TYR A 121 38.34 -9.31 0.66
CA TYR A 121 38.65 -10.61 1.25
C TYR A 121 40.00 -10.64 1.99
N LYS A 122 40.88 -9.65 1.77
CA LYS A 122 42.17 -9.52 2.44
C LYS A 122 42.12 -8.60 3.67
N LEU A 123 40.93 -8.18 4.11
CA LEU A 123 40.75 -7.26 5.24
C LEU A 123 40.59 -7.97 6.60
N ASP A 124 40.48 -9.29 6.63
CA ASP A 124 40.35 -10.02 7.90
C ASP A 124 41.53 -9.73 8.84
N ASN A 125 41.20 -9.32 10.07
CA ASN A 125 42.15 -8.92 11.10
C ASN A 125 43.09 -7.75 10.71
N LYS A 126 42.73 -6.96 9.69
CA LYS A 126 43.46 -5.73 9.33
C LYS A 126 42.94 -4.53 10.10
N ASP A 127 43.84 -3.62 10.45
CA ASP A 127 43.49 -2.38 11.14
C ASP A 127 42.90 -1.40 10.12
N MET A 128 41.57 -1.26 10.18
CA MET A 128 40.82 -0.43 9.25
C MET A 128 40.27 0.79 9.97
N LEU A 129 40.75 1.97 9.59
CA LEU A 129 40.13 3.22 10.01
C LEU A 129 38.67 3.21 9.53
N PHE A 130 37.73 3.68 10.35
CA PHE A 130 36.32 3.70 9.95
C PHE A 130 35.56 4.91 10.51
N TYR A 131 34.38 5.17 9.96
CA TYR A 131 33.48 6.21 10.46
C TYR A 131 33.01 5.89 11.89
N GLU A 132 32.76 6.94 12.69
CA GLU A 132 32.26 6.79 14.06
C GLU A 132 30.90 6.05 14.06
N ASN A 133 29.98 6.49 13.19
CA ASN A 133 28.65 5.90 13.04
C ASN A 133 28.56 4.98 11.82
N ASP A 134 27.79 3.88 11.97
CA ASP A 134 27.56 2.89 10.90
C ASP A 134 26.84 3.49 9.67
N THR A 135 26.09 4.57 9.86
CA THR A 135 25.31 5.24 8.80
C THR A 135 26.20 5.89 7.74
N ASP A 136 27.32 6.49 8.14
CA ASP A 136 28.20 7.24 7.23
C ASP A 136 29.05 6.32 6.35
N GLY A 137 29.24 5.07 6.81
CA GLY A 137 29.98 4.03 6.10
C GLY A 137 29.11 2.87 5.65
N PHE A 138 27.78 3.02 5.57
CA PHE A 138 26.87 1.89 5.43
C PHE A 138 27.18 1.02 4.21
N THR A 139 27.42 1.60 3.04
CA THR A 139 27.77 0.84 1.81
C THR A 139 29.00 -0.06 2.03
N LEU A 140 30.00 0.45 2.74
CA LEU A 140 31.23 -0.28 3.05
C LEU A 140 30.98 -1.37 4.10
N LEU A 141 30.17 -1.10 5.13
CA LEU A 141 29.78 -2.11 6.12
C LEU A 141 28.93 -3.23 5.52
N ALA A 142 28.00 -2.88 4.63
CA ALA A 142 27.14 -3.84 3.93
C ALA A 142 27.99 -4.77 3.05
N LEU A 143 28.99 -4.21 2.35
CA LEU A 143 29.99 -4.99 1.62
C LEU A 143 30.73 -5.97 2.54
N LEU A 144 31.32 -5.48 3.63
CA LEU A 144 32.07 -6.33 4.57
C LEU A 144 31.20 -7.44 5.17
N LYS A 145 29.96 -7.14 5.55
CA LYS A 145 29.01 -8.12 6.10
C LYS A 145 28.63 -9.19 5.08
N LYS A 146 28.31 -8.80 3.83
CA LYS A 146 27.95 -9.77 2.77
C LYS A 146 29.10 -10.73 2.48
N LEU A 147 30.32 -10.22 2.50
CA LEU A 147 31.51 -11.03 2.25
C LEU A 147 32.00 -11.78 3.50
N ASN A 148 31.32 -11.61 4.65
CA ASN A 148 31.68 -12.17 5.95
C ASN A 148 33.13 -11.84 6.38
N VAL A 149 33.60 -10.64 6.03
CA VAL A 149 34.94 -10.13 6.33
C VAL A 149 34.91 -9.28 7.59
N LYS A 150 35.87 -9.48 8.50
CA LYS A 150 35.91 -8.88 9.84
C LYS A 150 37.25 -8.16 10.09
N PRO A 151 37.44 -6.92 9.59
CA PRO A 151 38.57 -6.09 9.96
C PRO A 151 38.44 -5.56 11.40
N ASN A 152 39.55 -5.14 11.99
CA ASN A 152 39.57 -4.39 13.25
C ASN A 152 39.22 -2.92 12.97
N LEU A 153 38.01 -2.49 13.37
CA LEU A 153 37.49 -1.15 13.05
C LEU A 153 37.98 -0.10 14.06
N ILE A 154 38.86 0.79 13.62
CA ILE A 154 39.36 1.94 14.39
C ILE A 154 38.45 3.14 14.11
N ARG A 155 37.51 3.43 15.03
CA ARG A 155 36.48 4.47 14.88
C ARG A 155 36.87 5.82 15.48
N LYS A 156 38.08 6.29 15.16
CA LYS A 156 38.57 7.61 15.59
C LYS A 156 39.11 8.38 14.39
N ARG A 157 38.23 9.16 13.76
CA ARG A 157 38.54 9.97 12.58
C ARG A 157 39.17 11.30 13.01
N GLU A 158 40.24 11.70 12.34
CA GLU A 158 40.94 12.96 12.61
C GLU A 158 41.23 13.69 11.29
N LYS A 159 41.62 14.96 11.40
CA LYS A 159 42.13 15.69 10.23
C LYS A 159 43.40 15.00 9.73
N ASP A 160 43.53 14.87 8.41
CA ASP A 160 44.65 14.20 7.73
C ASP A 160 44.79 12.69 7.98
N ASP A 161 43.67 11.98 8.16
CA ASP A 161 43.66 10.52 8.33
C ASP A 161 44.46 9.74 7.26
N TYR A 162 44.59 10.27 6.03
CA TYR A 162 45.43 9.67 4.98
C TYR A 162 46.91 9.51 5.40
N LYS A 163 47.41 10.34 6.33
CA LYS A 163 48.76 10.20 6.89
C LYS A 163 48.90 8.95 7.74
N LYS A 164 47.84 8.49 8.43
CA LYS A 164 47.88 7.27 9.23
C LYS A 164 48.13 6.02 8.38
N ILE A 165 47.60 5.99 7.15
CA ILE A 165 47.95 4.95 6.16
C ILE A 165 49.42 5.06 5.76
N ILE A 166 49.89 6.27 5.44
CA ILE A 166 51.28 6.49 4.97
C ILE A 166 52.29 6.09 6.05
N ASP A 167 51.98 6.40 7.31
CA ASP A 167 52.83 6.10 8.47
C ASP A 167 52.68 4.65 8.96
N GLY A 168 51.84 3.82 8.31
CA GLY A 168 51.61 2.42 8.69
C GLY A 168 50.86 2.21 10.01
N LYS A 169 50.15 3.22 10.52
CA LYS A 169 49.35 3.13 11.75
C LYS A 169 48.02 2.41 11.55
N VAL A 170 47.54 2.37 10.31
CA VAL A 170 46.35 1.63 9.88
C VAL A 170 46.64 1.04 8.50
N ASP A 171 46.05 -0.11 8.20
CA ASP A 171 46.25 -0.81 6.93
C ASP A 171 45.37 -0.22 5.82
N VAL A 172 44.13 0.16 6.17
CA VAL A 172 43.06 0.52 5.23
C VAL A 172 42.21 1.66 5.77
N MET A 173 41.66 2.50 4.89
CA MET A 173 40.74 3.57 5.27
C MET A 173 39.61 3.75 4.25
N PRO A 174 38.43 4.20 4.68
CA PRO A 174 37.39 4.70 3.79
C PRO A 174 37.84 6.03 3.16
N ALA A 175 37.48 6.19 1.90
CA ALA A 175 37.78 7.38 1.11
C ALA A 175 36.68 7.66 0.11
N TYR A 176 36.74 8.83 -0.50
CA TYR A 176 36.03 9.20 -1.70
C TYR A 176 37.00 9.11 -2.88
N ILE A 177 36.64 8.35 -3.91
CA ILE A 177 37.47 8.18 -5.11
C ILE A 177 37.80 9.51 -5.81
N SER A 178 36.96 10.53 -5.59
CA SER A 178 37.17 11.88 -6.12
C SER A 178 38.10 12.76 -5.28
N ASN A 179 38.49 12.37 -4.06
CA ASN A 179 39.19 13.26 -3.14
C ASN A 179 40.54 12.73 -2.64
N GLU A 180 40.56 11.65 -1.86
CA GLU A 180 41.76 11.18 -1.16
C GLU A 180 42.88 10.65 -2.07
N PRO A 181 42.62 10.00 -3.22
CA PRO A 181 43.68 9.52 -4.12
C PRO A 181 44.71 10.58 -4.53
N TYR A 182 44.31 11.86 -4.58
CA TYR A 182 45.22 12.96 -4.88
C TYR A 182 46.41 13.06 -3.90
N TYR A 183 46.19 12.85 -2.60
CA TYR A 183 47.24 13.01 -1.60
C TYR A 183 48.35 11.96 -1.74
N PHE A 184 48.00 10.76 -2.19
CA PHE A 184 48.95 9.68 -2.46
C PHE A 184 49.69 9.90 -3.78
N LYS A 185 48.96 10.31 -4.83
CA LYS A 185 49.57 10.67 -6.12
C LYS A 185 50.59 11.78 -5.99
N LYS A 186 50.30 12.83 -5.21
CA LYS A 186 51.24 13.94 -4.94
C LYS A 186 52.54 13.48 -4.27
N LYS A 187 52.49 12.37 -3.51
CA LYS A 187 53.65 11.77 -2.83
C LYS A 187 54.28 10.62 -3.63
N ASN A 188 53.83 10.38 -4.86
CA ASN A 188 54.26 9.25 -5.70
C ASN A 188 54.12 7.89 -5.00
N LEU A 189 53.03 7.72 -4.25
CA LEU A 189 52.68 6.46 -3.57
C LEU A 189 51.55 5.77 -4.33
N ASP A 190 51.78 4.50 -4.67
CA ASP A 190 50.77 3.65 -5.30
C ASP A 190 49.77 3.13 -4.25
N ILE A 191 48.50 3.15 -4.63
CA ILE A 191 47.38 2.73 -3.79
C ILE A 191 46.52 1.68 -4.49
N ASN A 192 45.90 0.81 -3.71
CA ASN A 192 44.80 -0.02 -4.18
C ASN A 192 43.48 0.67 -3.87
N ILE A 193 42.55 0.64 -4.82
CA ILE A 193 41.19 1.17 -4.65
C ILE A 193 40.21 0.01 -4.68
N ILE A 194 39.58 -0.26 -3.54
CA ILE A 194 38.54 -1.27 -3.41
C ILE A 194 37.20 -0.54 -3.50
N ASN A 195 36.57 -0.62 -4.68
CA ASN A 195 35.28 0.03 -4.95
C ASN A 195 34.11 -0.95 -4.74
N PRO A 196 33.17 -0.68 -3.82
CA PRO A 196 31.98 -1.52 -3.58
C PRO A 196 31.13 -1.81 -4.82
N ALA A 197 31.07 -0.88 -5.79
CA ALA A 197 30.33 -1.08 -7.04
C ALA A 197 30.80 -2.34 -7.79
N ASN A 198 32.10 -2.67 -7.71
CA ASN A 198 32.69 -3.85 -8.36
C ASN A 198 32.27 -5.18 -7.70
N TYR A 199 31.63 -5.13 -6.53
CA TYR A 199 31.15 -6.28 -5.76
C TYR A 199 29.61 -6.30 -5.68
N GLY A 200 28.95 -5.55 -6.55
CA GLY A 200 27.49 -5.42 -6.62
C GLY A 200 26.91 -4.38 -5.67
N PHE A 201 27.69 -3.64 -4.89
CA PHE A 201 27.19 -2.58 -3.99
C PHE A 201 27.24 -1.21 -4.67
N ASP A 202 26.48 -1.07 -5.75
CA ASP A 202 26.46 0.16 -6.55
C ASP A 202 25.29 1.08 -6.17
N PHE A 203 25.54 1.96 -5.21
CA PHE A 203 24.54 2.89 -4.65
C PHE A 203 24.55 4.23 -5.37
N TYR A 204 23.43 4.96 -5.36
CA TYR A 204 23.42 6.38 -5.73
C TYR A 204 24.21 7.21 -4.73
N GLY A 205 24.86 8.26 -5.23
CA GLY A 205 25.56 9.27 -4.44
C GLY A 205 25.02 10.68 -4.69
N ASP A 206 25.30 11.59 -3.76
CA ASP A 206 25.02 13.03 -3.89
C ASP A 206 23.61 13.33 -4.43
N MET A 207 22.61 12.77 -3.78
CA MET A 207 21.21 12.95 -4.13
C MET A 207 20.64 14.22 -3.50
N ILE A 208 19.89 14.97 -4.30
CA ILE A 208 19.08 16.11 -3.84
C ILE A 208 17.87 15.56 -3.10
N PHE A 209 17.60 16.11 -1.91
CA PHE A 209 16.41 15.77 -1.13
C PHE A 209 15.83 16.99 -0.45
N THR A 210 14.59 16.84 0.03
CA THR A 210 13.87 17.85 0.79
C THR A 210 12.91 17.18 1.80
N SER A 211 12.17 17.98 2.57
CA SER A 211 11.15 17.49 3.50
C SER A 211 9.80 17.29 2.80
N LYS A 212 8.98 16.36 3.31
CA LYS A 212 7.60 16.15 2.83
C LYS A 212 6.77 17.44 2.91
N LYS A 213 7.01 18.25 3.95
CA LYS A 213 6.36 19.54 4.16
C LYS A 213 6.69 20.52 3.03
N GLU A 214 7.93 20.55 2.57
CA GLU A 214 8.34 21.40 1.45
C GLU A 214 7.67 20.97 0.14
N VAL A 215 7.59 19.66 -0.13
CA VAL A 215 6.89 19.14 -1.31
C VAL A 215 5.39 19.45 -1.28
N GLN A 216 4.75 19.33 -0.11
CA GLN A 216 3.32 19.59 0.04
C GLN A 216 2.98 21.08 -0.09
N ASN A 217 3.81 21.95 0.48
CA ASN A 217 3.53 23.38 0.51
C ASN A 217 4.03 24.12 -0.73
N ASN A 218 5.14 23.66 -1.32
CA ASN A 218 5.85 24.37 -2.40
C ASN A 218 6.30 23.42 -3.53
N PRO A 219 5.43 22.57 -4.10
CA PRO A 219 5.85 21.59 -5.12
C PRO A 219 6.45 22.24 -6.38
N SER A 220 5.94 23.41 -6.78
CA SER A 220 6.50 24.20 -7.90
C SER A 220 7.92 24.68 -7.59
N ARG A 221 8.23 25.02 -6.34
CA ARG A 221 9.55 25.46 -5.91
C ARG A 221 10.57 24.32 -5.95
N VAL A 222 10.15 23.13 -5.51
CA VAL A 222 10.98 21.91 -5.57
C VAL A 222 11.38 21.60 -7.01
N GLU A 223 10.43 21.69 -7.95
CA GLU A 223 10.71 21.45 -9.37
C GLU A 223 11.62 22.54 -9.96
N LYS A 224 11.33 23.83 -9.72
CA LYS A 224 12.20 24.93 -10.18
C LYS A 224 13.63 24.81 -9.65
N PHE A 225 13.77 24.44 -8.38
CA PHE A 225 15.07 24.20 -7.76
C PHE A 225 15.79 23.06 -8.48
N LYS A 226 15.13 21.91 -8.64
CA LYS A 226 15.65 20.74 -9.35
C LYS A 226 16.11 21.09 -10.77
N GLU A 227 15.25 21.71 -11.59
CA GLU A 227 15.57 22.07 -12.98
C GLU A 227 16.79 23.01 -13.06
N ALA A 228 16.81 24.07 -12.24
CA ALA A 228 17.92 25.02 -12.20
C ALA A 228 19.22 24.35 -11.74
N THR A 229 19.16 23.45 -10.75
CA THR A 229 20.31 22.66 -10.30
C THR A 229 20.85 21.75 -11.40
N LEU A 230 19.98 21.03 -12.14
CA LEU A 230 20.40 20.14 -13.21
C LEU A 230 21.07 20.91 -14.37
N ARG A 231 20.55 22.10 -14.72
CA ARG A 231 21.21 23.02 -15.66
C ARG A 231 22.58 23.46 -15.15
N GLY A 232 22.71 23.74 -13.86
CA GLY A 232 23.98 24.05 -13.23
C GLY A 232 25.00 22.91 -13.33
N TRP A 233 24.56 21.68 -13.09
CA TRP A 233 25.42 20.48 -13.23
C TRP A 233 25.87 20.26 -14.66
N LYS A 234 24.96 20.39 -15.64
CA LYS A 234 25.31 20.32 -17.06
C LYS A 234 26.41 21.34 -17.40
N TYR A 235 26.20 22.60 -17.01
CA TYR A 235 27.19 23.66 -17.23
C TYR A 235 28.53 23.35 -16.58
N ALA A 236 28.53 22.89 -15.33
CA ALA A 236 29.75 22.62 -14.57
C ALA A 236 30.59 21.49 -15.19
N LEU A 237 29.96 20.48 -15.77
CA LEU A 237 30.65 19.37 -16.43
C LEU A 237 31.18 19.74 -17.82
N GLU A 238 30.49 20.63 -18.53
CA GLU A 238 30.94 21.17 -19.83
C GLU A 238 32.05 22.23 -19.65
N ASN A 239 32.06 22.96 -18.53
CA ASN A 239 32.94 24.11 -18.29
C ASN A 239 33.79 23.94 -17.01
N LYS A 240 34.41 22.77 -16.83
CA LYS A 240 35.11 22.38 -15.58
C LYS A 240 36.15 23.41 -15.12
N GLU A 241 37.03 23.86 -16.01
CA GLU A 241 38.10 24.82 -15.69
C GLU A 241 37.57 26.17 -15.18
N GLU A 242 36.46 26.63 -15.76
CA GLU A 242 35.83 27.88 -15.33
C GLU A 242 35.24 27.73 -13.92
N VAL A 243 34.55 26.62 -13.66
CA VAL A 243 33.93 26.38 -12.35
C VAL A 243 34.98 26.12 -11.27
N ILE A 244 36.12 25.51 -11.60
CA ILE A 244 37.26 25.39 -10.67
C ILE A 244 37.74 26.78 -10.22
N LYS A 245 37.94 27.71 -11.17
CA LYS A 245 38.33 29.10 -10.85
C LYS A 245 37.28 29.78 -9.97
N LEU A 246 36.00 29.60 -10.30
CA LEU A 246 34.87 30.14 -9.54
C LEU A 246 34.88 29.67 -8.09
N ILE A 247 35.10 28.36 -7.85
CA ILE A 247 35.17 27.78 -6.51
C ILE A 247 36.30 28.42 -5.70
N ILE A 248 37.49 28.54 -6.29
CA ILE A 248 38.67 29.13 -5.62
C ILE A 248 38.44 30.61 -5.27
N GLN A 249 37.78 31.35 -6.16
CA GLN A 249 37.56 32.78 -5.99
C GLN A 249 36.46 33.11 -4.98
N LYS A 250 35.35 32.38 -4.99
CA LYS A 250 34.14 32.74 -4.24
C LYS A 250 33.80 31.82 -3.06
N TYR A 251 34.24 30.57 -3.06
CA TYR A 251 33.73 29.57 -2.12
C TYR A 251 34.81 28.97 -1.19
N SER A 252 35.97 28.56 -1.72
CA SER A 252 37.01 27.93 -0.90
C SER A 252 38.38 27.89 -1.58
N LYS A 253 39.43 28.26 -0.83
CA LYS A 253 40.84 28.15 -1.22
C LYS A 253 41.57 26.94 -0.61
N ARG A 254 40.84 26.01 0.03
CA ARG A 254 41.47 24.88 0.76
C ARG A 254 42.17 23.87 -0.15
N LYS A 255 41.74 23.74 -1.41
CA LYS A 255 42.28 22.80 -2.40
C LYS A 255 42.99 23.55 -3.51
N SER A 256 44.05 22.94 -4.06
CA SER A 256 44.73 23.46 -5.26
C SER A 256 43.87 23.25 -6.51
N VAL A 257 44.17 24.00 -7.57
CA VAL A 257 43.57 23.81 -8.90
C VAL A 257 43.74 22.36 -9.37
N GLU A 258 44.93 21.80 -9.20
CA GLU A 258 45.23 20.42 -9.60
C GLU A 258 44.37 19.38 -8.86
N HIS A 259 44.16 19.58 -7.55
CA HIS A 259 43.29 18.70 -6.77
C HIS A 259 41.85 18.78 -7.29
N LEU A 260 41.33 19.99 -7.52
CA LEU A 260 39.98 20.19 -8.04
C LEU A 260 39.80 19.63 -9.47
N ARG A 261 40.84 19.64 -10.31
CA ARG A 261 40.80 19.00 -11.64
C ARG A 261 40.64 17.49 -11.55
N LEU A 262 41.39 16.83 -10.66
CA LEU A 262 41.27 15.39 -10.43
C LEU A 262 39.91 15.03 -9.84
N GLU A 263 39.42 15.85 -8.91
CA GLU A 263 38.07 15.71 -8.34
C GLU A 263 37.01 15.83 -9.44
N ALA A 264 37.11 16.82 -10.32
CA ALA A 264 36.20 17.01 -11.45
C ALA A 264 36.20 15.81 -12.42
N ALA A 265 37.38 15.27 -12.74
CA ALA A 265 37.50 14.11 -13.62
C ALA A 265 36.87 12.84 -13.02
N ALA A 266 37.03 12.63 -11.70
CA ALA A 266 36.40 11.51 -11.02
C ALA A 266 34.87 11.65 -10.93
N ILE A 267 34.38 12.85 -10.59
CA ILE A 267 32.94 13.14 -10.51
C ILE A 267 32.25 12.95 -11.86
N ASP A 268 32.89 13.37 -12.97
CA ASP A 268 32.33 13.19 -14.31
C ASP A 268 32.01 11.71 -14.60
N ARG A 269 32.90 10.80 -14.17
CA ARG A 269 32.71 9.35 -14.28
C ARG A 269 31.58 8.86 -13.36
N LEU A 270 31.53 9.34 -12.11
CA LEU A 270 30.48 8.97 -11.15
C LEU A 270 29.08 9.43 -11.59
N ILE A 271 29.00 10.53 -12.34
CA ILE A 271 27.74 11.02 -12.93
C ILE A 271 27.37 10.22 -14.19
N SER A 272 28.35 9.70 -14.93
CA SER A 272 28.14 8.90 -16.14
C SER A 272 27.30 9.63 -17.21
N LYS A 273 27.57 10.93 -17.40
CA LYS A 273 26.78 11.84 -18.24
C LYS A 273 26.61 11.41 -19.70
N ASP A 274 27.54 10.62 -20.22
CA ASP A 274 27.57 10.19 -21.63
C ASP A 274 26.68 8.96 -21.88
N ILE A 275 26.22 8.31 -20.81
CA ILE A 275 25.41 7.07 -20.87
C ILE A 275 24.03 7.32 -20.24
N ILE A 276 23.96 8.10 -19.16
CA ILE A 276 22.74 8.31 -18.37
C ILE A 276 22.43 9.81 -18.28
N PRO A 277 21.20 10.25 -18.63
CA PRO A 277 20.81 11.65 -18.47
C PRO A 277 20.92 12.11 -17.01
N LEU A 278 21.40 13.34 -16.79
CA LEU A 278 21.50 13.96 -15.46
C LEU A 278 20.15 13.94 -14.73
N GLY A 279 20.16 13.48 -13.48
CA GLY A 279 18.96 13.39 -12.65
C GLY A 279 18.13 12.11 -12.85
N SER A 280 18.55 11.20 -13.72
CA SER A 280 17.82 9.93 -13.93
C SER A 280 17.84 9.05 -12.68
N LEU A 281 16.66 8.52 -12.34
CA LEU A 281 16.43 7.67 -11.19
C LEU A 281 15.71 6.40 -11.67
N ASP A 282 16.21 5.24 -11.27
CA ASP A 282 15.62 3.95 -11.57
C ASP A 282 14.96 3.36 -10.29
N LYS A 283 13.65 3.10 -10.36
CA LYS A 283 12.88 2.56 -9.22
C LYS A 283 13.35 1.14 -8.85
N GLY A 284 13.78 0.33 -9.83
CA GLY A 284 14.32 -1.02 -9.59
C GLY A 284 15.62 -1.00 -8.78
N ARG A 285 16.52 -0.08 -9.12
CA ARG A 285 17.77 0.16 -8.39
C ARG A 285 17.53 0.71 -7.00
N LEU A 286 16.55 1.59 -6.80
CA LEU A 286 16.15 2.02 -5.46
C LEU A 286 15.63 0.85 -4.61
N LYS A 287 14.84 -0.06 -5.19
CA LYS A 287 14.40 -1.30 -4.53
C LYS A 287 15.59 -2.15 -4.12
N TYR A 288 16.54 -2.38 -5.03
CA TYR A 288 17.77 -3.12 -4.73
C TYR A 288 18.57 -2.51 -3.57
N ILE A 289 18.79 -1.19 -3.59
CA ILE A 289 19.49 -0.49 -2.52
C ILE A 289 18.73 -0.66 -1.19
N ASN A 290 17.40 -0.51 -1.19
CA ASN A 290 16.57 -0.72 -0.01
C ASN A 290 16.70 -2.13 0.57
N ASP A 291 16.74 -3.15 -0.29
CA ASP A 291 16.84 -4.54 0.14
C ASP A 291 18.21 -4.82 0.78
N ILE A 292 19.30 -4.24 0.24
CA ILE A 292 20.61 -4.27 0.91
C ILE A 292 20.56 -3.56 2.28
N PHE A 293 19.86 -2.43 2.37
CA PHE A 293 19.67 -1.76 3.66
C PHE A 293 18.97 -2.70 4.66
N LYS A 294 17.89 -3.38 4.27
CA LYS A 294 17.17 -4.32 5.13
C LYS A 294 18.03 -5.50 5.57
N GLU A 295 18.78 -6.09 4.65
CA GLU A 295 19.55 -7.30 4.90
C GLU A 295 20.73 -7.02 5.85
N TYR A 296 21.41 -5.89 5.67
CA TYR A 296 22.68 -5.62 6.37
C TYR A 296 22.59 -4.54 7.46
N SER A 297 21.46 -3.88 7.65
CA SER A 297 21.21 -3.03 8.81
C SER A 297 21.13 -3.86 10.10
N LYS A 298 21.55 -3.27 11.22
CA LYS A 298 21.36 -3.88 12.56
C LYS A 298 19.90 -3.79 13.03
N GLU A 299 19.12 -2.89 12.45
CA GLU A 299 17.73 -2.62 12.82
C GLU A 299 16.76 -3.20 11.78
N LYS A 300 15.56 -3.63 12.21
CA LYS A 300 14.49 -4.04 11.29
C LYS A 300 14.01 -2.84 10.47
N ILE A 301 14.17 -2.93 9.15
CA ILE A 301 13.74 -1.94 8.17
C ILE A 301 12.49 -2.46 7.46
N ASN A 302 11.44 -1.64 7.39
CA ASN A 302 10.19 -1.97 6.68
C ASN A 302 10.34 -1.73 5.17
N ASP A 303 9.45 -2.33 4.38
CA ASP A 303 9.29 -1.98 2.96
C ASP A 303 9.03 -0.47 2.78
N LEU A 304 9.74 0.11 1.81
CA LEU A 304 9.58 1.52 1.47
C LEU A 304 8.41 1.68 0.49
N ASP A 305 7.52 2.60 0.81
CA ASP A 305 6.62 3.18 -0.17
C ASP A 305 7.42 4.18 -1.03
N PHE A 306 7.82 3.73 -2.22
CA PHE A 306 8.62 4.52 -3.15
C PHE A 306 7.83 5.70 -3.74
N GLU A 307 6.51 5.60 -3.87
CA GLU A 307 5.65 6.65 -4.43
C GLU A 307 5.65 7.90 -3.53
N SER A 308 5.64 7.72 -2.21
CA SER A 308 5.77 8.86 -1.28
C SER A 308 7.20 9.23 -0.93
N PHE A 309 8.21 8.51 -1.43
CA PHE A 309 9.63 8.80 -1.19
C PHE A 309 10.25 9.60 -2.32
N VAL A 310 9.87 9.34 -3.57
CA VAL A 310 10.42 10.04 -4.74
C VAL A 310 9.51 11.21 -5.08
N PHE A 311 10.09 12.38 -5.29
CA PHE A 311 9.37 13.54 -5.80
C PHE A 311 9.02 13.31 -7.27
N GLU A 312 7.78 12.92 -7.50
CA GLU A 312 7.13 12.89 -8.81
C GLU A 312 6.03 13.96 -8.80
N LYS A 313 6.03 14.86 -9.79
CA LYS A 313 5.06 15.95 -9.86
C LYS A 313 3.71 15.39 -10.35
N ASP A 314 2.95 14.76 -9.46
CA ASP A 314 1.62 14.24 -9.77
C ASP A 314 0.62 14.50 -8.64
N PHE A 315 -0.02 15.69 -8.63
CA PHE A 315 -1.33 15.91 -7.99
C PHE A 315 -2.10 17.02 -8.75
N ASP A 316 -3.29 16.66 -9.29
CA ASP A 316 -4.29 17.51 -9.97
C ASP A 316 -3.76 18.61 -10.91
N LYS A 317 -3.36 18.15 -12.09
CA LYS A 317 -2.40 18.69 -13.07
C LYS A 317 -2.31 20.20 -13.33
N PHE A 318 -3.21 21.09 -12.95
CA PHE A 318 -3.08 22.52 -13.30
C PHE A 318 -3.60 23.54 -12.26
N ASN A 319 -4.12 23.09 -11.11
CA ASN A 319 -4.66 23.98 -10.05
C ASN A 319 -5.59 25.11 -10.60
N PHE A 320 -6.55 24.74 -11.45
CA PHE A 320 -7.51 25.69 -12.03
C PHE A 320 -8.51 26.20 -10.98
N THR A 321 -8.88 27.48 -11.04
CA THR A 321 -9.98 28.03 -10.23
C THR A 321 -11.32 27.52 -10.73
N LYS A 322 -12.39 27.68 -9.94
CA LYS A 322 -13.75 27.32 -10.37
C LYS A 322 -14.18 28.06 -11.65
N GLU A 323 -13.84 29.35 -11.75
CA GLU A 323 -14.12 30.18 -12.92
C GLU A 323 -13.37 29.69 -14.17
N GLU A 324 -12.12 29.26 -14.01
CA GLU A 324 -11.32 28.69 -15.12
C GLU A 324 -11.86 27.34 -15.58
N LEU A 325 -12.28 26.47 -14.64
CA LEU A 325 -12.91 25.19 -14.96
C LEU A 325 -14.25 25.38 -15.68
N GLU A 326 -15.04 26.37 -15.25
CA GLU A 326 -16.29 26.73 -15.91
C GLU A 326 -16.04 27.33 -17.31
N PHE A 327 -15.01 28.17 -17.46
CA PHE A 327 -14.56 28.67 -18.75
C PHE A 327 -14.17 27.52 -19.70
N ILE A 328 -13.38 26.55 -19.24
CA ILE A 328 -12.96 25.38 -20.03
C ILE A 328 -14.18 24.55 -20.44
N LYS A 329 -15.14 24.35 -19.52
CA LYS A 329 -16.37 23.60 -19.80
C LYS A 329 -17.27 24.29 -20.83
N ASN A 330 -17.39 25.62 -20.74
CA ASN A 330 -18.22 26.43 -21.65
C ASN A 330 -17.55 26.67 -23.02
N ASN A 331 -16.23 26.52 -23.11
CA ASN A 331 -15.46 26.71 -24.33
C ASN A 331 -14.65 25.43 -24.67
N PRO A 332 -15.32 24.31 -25.01
CA PRO A 332 -14.66 23.03 -25.21
C PRO A 332 -13.74 23.00 -26.43
N VAL A 333 -13.91 23.92 -27.38
CA VAL A 333 -13.11 24.06 -28.59
C VAL A 333 -12.60 25.49 -28.69
N LEU A 334 -11.28 25.66 -28.67
CA LEU A 334 -10.62 26.95 -28.89
C LEU A 334 -10.05 27.04 -30.31
N LYS A 335 -10.31 28.16 -30.98
CA LYS A 335 -9.83 28.43 -32.33
C LYS A 335 -8.44 29.04 -32.29
N VAL A 336 -7.49 28.37 -32.92
CA VAL A 336 -6.07 28.72 -32.90
C VAL A 336 -5.60 29.09 -34.30
N GLN A 337 -4.86 30.18 -34.41
CA GLN A 337 -4.25 30.59 -35.66
C GLN A 337 -3.22 29.56 -36.16
N ASN A 338 -3.32 29.19 -37.44
CA ASN A 338 -2.37 28.28 -38.09
C ASN A 338 -1.78 28.87 -39.36
N LEU A 339 -0.50 29.22 -39.33
CA LEU A 339 0.16 29.80 -40.51
C LEU A 339 0.21 28.79 -41.66
N SER A 340 0.05 29.25 -42.90
CA SER A 340 0.18 28.35 -44.07
C SER A 340 1.59 27.81 -44.21
N PHE A 341 2.62 28.59 -43.84
CA PHE A 341 4.01 28.23 -44.09
C PHE A 341 4.99 28.85 -43.06
N PHE A 342 5.01 28.33 -41.82
CA PHE A 342 5.98 28.71 -40.78
C PHE A 342 6.59 27.49 -40.04
N PRO A 343 7.24 26.57 -40.77
CA PRO A 343 7.93 25.46 -40.13
C PRO A 343 9.17 25.91 -39.34
N PRO A 344 9.62 25.13 -38.34
CA PRO A 344 8.99 23.90 -37.84
C PRO A 344 7.88 24.16 -36.78
N TYR A 345 7.41 25.39 -36.62
CA TYR A 345 6.55 25.78 -35.49
C TYR A 345 5.05 25.55 -35.71
N ASN A 346 4.46 26.12 -36.76
CA ASN A 346 3.09 25.82 -37.20
C ASN A 346 2.95 26.11 -38.69
N PHE A 347 2.57 25.10 -39.46
CA PHE A 347 2.44 25.18 -40.91
C PHE A 347 1.37 24.20 -41.41
N VAL A 348 0.99 24.31 -42.67
CA VAL A 348 0.09 23.34 -43.32
C VAL A 348 0.90 22.40 -44.20
N GLU A 349 0.68 21.10 -44.04
CA GLU A 349 1.22 20.06 -44.91
C GLU A 349 0.11 19.07 -45.26
N ASN A 350 -0.10 18.80 -46.56
CA ASN A 350 -1.18 17.94 -47.06
C ASN A 350 -2.56 18.32 -46.50
N GLY A 351 -2.84 19.62 -46.40
CA GLY A 351 -4.11 20.15 -45.88
C GLY A 351 -4.29 20.05 -44.36
N LYS A 352 -3.31 19.55 -43.60
CA LYS A 352 -3.38 19.40 -42.14
C LYS A 352 -2.39 20.33 -41.40
N PRO A 353 -2.78 20.87 -40.23
CA PRO A 353 -1.87 21.63 -39.38
C PRO A 353 -0.78 20.70 -38.82
N LYS A 354 0.48 21.13 -38.91
CA LYS A 354 1.66 20.46 -38.33
C LYS A 354 2.61 21.47 -37.70
N GLY A 355 3.50 21.00 -36.83
CA GLY A 355 4.55 21.79 -36.21
C GLY A 355 4.54 21.70 -34.68
N PHE A 356 5.58 22.26 -34.06
CA PHE A 356 5.74 22.30 -32.60
C PHE A 356 4.49 22.77 -31.86
N ILE A 357 3.84 23.85 -32.30
CA ILE A 357 2.65 24.40 -31.65
C ILE A 357 1.48 23.43 -31.72
N VAL A 358 1.36 22.70 -32.82
CA VAL A 358 0.28 21.72 -33.01
C VAL A 358 0.45 20.57 -32.02
N ASP A 359 1.67 20.02 -31.91
CA ASP A 359 1.96 18.95 -30.96
C ASP A 359 1.89 19.41 -29.51
N TYR A 360 2.33 20.63 -29.22
CA TYR A 360 2.22 21.24 -27.91
C TYR A 360 0.76 21.36 -27.46
N LEU A 361 -0.13 21.86 -28.33
CA LEU A 361 -1.55 21.98 -28.03
C LEU A 361 -2.26 20.63 -27.99
N ASN A 362 -1.86 19.65 -28.81
CA ASN A 362 -2.35 18.27 -28.71
C ASN A 362 -1.97 17.63 -27.37
N TYR A 363 -0.75 17.87 -26.90
CA TYR A 363 -0.32 17.41 -25.59
C TYR A 363 -1.17 18.06 -24.48
N ILE A 364 -1.43 19.36 -24.55
CA ILE A 364 -2.35 20.03 -23.62
C ILE A 364 -3.75 19.41 -23.67
N SER A 365 -4.27 19.13 -24.87
CA SER A 365 -5.57 18.50 -25.08
C SER A 365 -5.69 17.16 -24.35
N SER A 366 -4.62 16.35 -24.36
CA SER A 366 -4.54 15.08 -23.63
C SER A 366 -4.58 15.24 -22.11
N LEU A 367 -4.34 16.45 -21.59
CA LEU A 367 -4.26 16.74 -20.17
C LEU A 367 -5.45 17.55 -19.62
N THR A 368 -6.13 18.36 -20.45
CA THR A 368 -7.12 19.36 -19.98
C THR A 368 -8.53 19.21 -20.57
N ASN A 369 -8.80 18.18 -21.39
CA ASN A 369 -10.05 18.02 -22.18
C ASN A 369 -10.38 19.17 -23.14
N MET A 370 -9.53 20.20 -23.24
CA MET A 370 -9.65 21.28 -24.19
C MET A 370 -9.35 20.77 -25.59
N LYS A 371 -10.11 21.18 -26.60
CA LYS A 371 -9.84 20.86 -28.00
C LYS A 371 -9.41 22.12 -28.76
N PHE A 372 -8.54 21.94 -29.75
CA PHE A 372 -8.00 23.04 -30.52
C PHE A 372 -8.37 22.90 -31.99
N GLN A 373 -9.05 23.90 -32.54
CA GLN A 373 -9.39 23.98 -33.95
C GLN A 373 -8.44 24.97 -34.64
N PHE A 374 -7.61 24.47 -35.54
CA PHE A 374 -6.67 25.30 -36.28
C PHE A 374 -7.34 26.00 -37.46
N VAL A 375 -7.25 27.33 -37.51
CA VAL A 375 -7.87 28.18 -38.53
C VAL A 375 -6.80 28.70 -39.49
N ASN A 376 -7.00 28.44 -40.79
CA ASN A 376 -6.10 28.82 -41.87
C ASN A 376 -6.59 30.10 -42.57
N SER A 377 -5.67 31.00 -42.91
CA SER A 377 -5.85 32.24 -43.67
C SER A 377 -4.54 32.60 -44.38
N SER A 378 -4.62 33.43 -45.41
CA SER A 378 -3.54 33.71 -46.36
C SER A 378 -2.53 34.78 -45.91
N SER A 379 -2.82 35.58 -44.87
CA SER A 379 -1.91 36.65 -44.44
C SER A 379 -1.96 36.95 -42.94
N TRP A 380 -0.84 37.46 -42.41
CA TRP A 380 -0.73 37.87 -41.00
C TRP A 380 -1.75 38.97 -40.62
N SER A 381 -2.01 39.92 -41.52
CA SER A 381 -2.97 41.00 -41.28
C SER A 381 -4.42 40.50 -41.17
N SER A 382 -4.75 39.39 -41.84
CA SER A 382 -6.05 38.73 -41.67
C SER A 382 -6.19 38.19 -40.25
N TYR A 383 -5.20 37.47 -39.72
CA TYR A 383 -5.27 36.94 -38.36
C TYR A 383 -5.38 38.01 -37.28
N GLU A 384 -4.74 39.16 -37.46
CA GLU A 384 -4.89 40.28 -36.54
C GLU A 384 -6.33 40.82 -36.52
N LYS A 385 -7.01 40.87 -37.68
CA LYS A 385 -8.43 41.23 -37.76
C LYS A 385 -9.31 40.15 -37.13
N MET A 386 -9.04 38.88 -37.41
CA MET A 386 -9.77 37.74 -36.86
C MET A 386 -9.72 37.72 -35.33
N LEU A 387 -8.56 38.01 -34.71
CA LEU A 387 -8.46 38.10 -33.25
C LEU A 387 -9.28 39.27 -32.70
N LYS A 388 -9.23 40.45 -33.34
CA LYS A 388 -10.04 41.63 -32.94
C LYS A 388 -11.54 41.37 -33.08
N ASN A 389 -11.94 40.61 -34.09
CA ASN A 389 -13.32 40.21 -34.34
C ASN A 389 -13.77 38.99 -33.53
N LYS A 390 -12.89 38.40 -32.69
CA LYS A 390 -13.15 37.18 -31.91
C LYS A 390 -13.46 35.94 -32.76
N GLU A 391 -12.94 35.92 -33.99
CA GLU A 391 -13.04 34.76 -34.90
C GLU A 391 -11.99 33.68 -34.56
N ILE A 392 -10.92 34.05 -33.85
CA ILE A 392 -9.92 33.17 -33.26
C ILE A 392 -9.65 33.57 -31.80
N ASP A 393 -9.29 32.60 -30.97
CA ASP A 393 -9.07 32.78 -29.53
C ASP A 393 -7.58 32.94 -29.19
N ILE A 394 -6.70 32.28 -29.95
CA ILE A 394 -5.26 32.19 -29.67
C ILE A 394 -4.44 32.49 -30.94
N ILE A 395 -3.49 33.41 -30.82
CA ILE A 395 -2.41 33.62 -31.80
C ILE A 395 -1.09 33.12 -31.19
N PRO A 396 -0.58 31.93 -31.59
CA PRO A 396 0.75 31.48 -31.20
C PRO A 396 1.85 32.25 -31.97
N ASN A 397 3.09 32.12 -31.52
CA ASN A 397 4.27 32.67 -32.20
C ASN A 397 4.24 34.19 -32.43
N ILE A 398 3.54 34.94 -31.57
CA ILE A 398 3.40 36.39 -31.72
C ILE A 398 4.55 37.13 -31.02
N ALA A 399 5.20 38.03 -31.76
CA ALA A 399 6.17 38.97 -31.20
C ALA A 399 5.45 40.17 -30.56
N ILE A 400 5.97 40.63 -29.42
CA ILE A 400 5.46 41.78 -28.69
C ILE A 400 5.82 43.08 -29.43
N THR A 401 4.83 43.93 -29.70
CA THR A 401 5.03 45.29 -30.23
C THR A 401 4.14 46.29 -29.49
N GLU A 402 4.56 47.55 -29.44
CA GLU A 402 3.79 48.62 -28.75
C GLU A 402 2.37 48.78 -29.31
N ASN A 403 2.18 48.60 -30.61
CA ASN A 403 0.84 48.67 -31.20
C ASN A 403 -0.05 47.48 -30.77
N ARG A 404 0.51 46.26 -30.69
CA ARG A 404 -0.24 45.05 -30.31
C ARG A 404 -0.59 45.02 -28.83
N LYS A 405 0.27 45.53 -27.95
CA LYS A 405 -0.01 45.64 -26.49
C LYS A 405 -1.31 46.41 -26.17
N LYS A 406 -1.79 47.23 -27.10
CA LYS A 406 -3.07 47.94 -26.95
C LYS A 406 -4.25 46.98 -26.85
N TYR A 407 -4.23 45.85 -27.57
CA TYR A 407 -5.36 44.92 -27.68
C TYR A 407 -5.02 43.42 -27.49
N VAL A 408 -3.75 43.05 -27.32
CA VAL A 408 -3.31 41.66 -27.08
C VAL A 408 -2.74 41.49 -25.67
N LEU A 409 -3.15 40.41 -25.00
CA LEU A 409 -2.53 39.84 -23.80
C LEU A 409 -1.56 38.72 -24.19
N TYR A 410 -0.42 38.63 -23.51
CA TYR A 410 0.60 37.61 -23.77
C TYR A 410 0.79 36.73 -22.55
N SER A 411 0.88 35.40 -22.75
CA SER A 411 1.26 34.47 -21.67
C SER A 411 2.78 34.35 -21.50
N ASN A 412 3.19 33.65 -20.45
CA ASN A 412 4.57 33.24 -20.18
C ASN A 412 5.15 32.20 -21.16
N PHE A 413 4.41 31.80 -22.21
CA PHE A 413 4.94 30.93 -23.26
C PHE A 413 6.14 31.61 -23.95
N ASN A 414 7.31 30.97 -23.92
CA ASN A 414 8.55 31.51 -24.49
C ASN A 414 9.49 30.43 -25.06
N TYR A 415 8.97 29.23 -25.36
CA TYR A 415 9.75 28.09 -25.85
C TYR A 415 10.29 28.29 -27.28
N ILE A 416 9.71 29.24 -28.02
CA ILE A 416 10.13 29.58 -29.39
C ILE A 416 10.74 30.97 -29.42
N SER A 417 11.84 31.09 -30.16
CA SER A 417 12.44 32.38 -30.50
C SER A 417 12.67 32.53 -31.99
N TYR A 418 12.42 33.73 -32.49
CA TYR A 418 12.80 34.16 -33.83
C TYR A 418 14.25 34.67 -33.82
N SER A 419 15.11 34.06 -34.62
CA SER A 419 16.48 34.52 -34.84
C SER A 419 16.66 34.89 -36.31
N PRO A 420 16.94 36.16 -36.64
CA PRO A 420 17.17 36.58 -38.02
C PRO A 420 18.33 35.82 -38.67
N ALA A 421 18.13 35.38 -39.91
CA ALA A 421 19.12 34.68 -40.71
C ALA A 421 18.90 34.94 -42.20
N ILE A 422 19.95 34.72 -42.98
CA ILE A 422 19.92 34.77 -44.44
C ILE A 422 20.22 33.39 -45.03
N VAL A 423 19.70 33.12 -46.21
CA VAL A 423 20.05 32.00 -47.08
C VAL A 423 20.56 32.55 -48.39
N GLY A 424 21.71 32.05 -48.85
CA GLY A 424 22.33 32.41 -50.11
C GLY A 424 23.18 31.26 -50.64
N ASP A 425 23.84 31.47 -51.78
CA ASP A 425 24.77 30.48 -52.34
C ASP A 425 25.85 30.06 -51.32
N LYS A 426 26.23 28.79 -51.33
CA LYS A 426 27.25 28.23 -50.41
C LYS A 426 28.60 28.98 -50.46
N ASN A 427 28.94 29.61 -51.57
CA ASN A 427 30.17 30.37 -51.77
C ASN A 427 30.02 31.85 -51.39
N ILE A 428 28.87 32.31 -50.91
CA ILE A 428 28.68 33.72 -50.59
C ILE A 428 29.67 34.17 -49.50
N ASN A 429 30.38 35.27 -49.77
CA ASN A 429 31.29 35.91 -48.83
C ASN A 429 30.49 36.92 -47.99
N PHE A 430 30.33 36.67 -46.69
CA PHE A 430 29.49 37.48 -45.81
C PHE A 430 30.09 37.57 -44.41
N ASN A 431 30.30 38.79 -43.91
CA ASN A 431 30.94 39.06 -42.62
C ASN A 431 29.94 39.38 -41.48
N ASN A 432 28.73 38.83 -41.57
CA ASN A 432 27.67 38.94 -40.56
C ASN A 432 27.11 40.35 -40.30
N LYS A 433 27.34 41.33 -41.19
CA LYS A 433 26.82 42.70 -41.08
C LYS A 433 25.78 42.99 -42.15
N LEU A 434 24.74 43.77 -41.82
CA LEU A 434 23.64 44.05 -42.75
C LEU A 434 24.06 45.04 -43.85
N GLU A 435 25.03 45.89 -43.53
CA GLU A 435 25.61 46.92 -44.39
C GLU A 435 26.39 46.32 -45.56
N ASP A 436 26.86 45.07 -45.44
CA ASP A 436 27.56 44.33 -46.51
C ASP A 436 26.60 43.88 -47.64
N LEU A 437 25.29 44.17 -47.53
CA LEU A 437 24.24 43.70 -48.42
C LEU A 437 23.63 44.80 -49.31
N GLU A 438 24.20 46.00 -49.34
CA GLU A 438 23.66 47.16 -50.07
C GLU A 438 23.47 46.91 -51.58
N ASP A 439 24.37 46.14 -52.19
CA ASP A 439 24.32 45.80 -53.62
C ASP A 439 23.52 44.52 -53.94
N LYS A 440 22.78 43.97 -52.97
CA LYS A 440 22.11 42.66 -53.10
C LYS A 440 20.59 42.78 -53.13
N ILE A 441 19.94 41.94 -53.94
CA ILE A 441 18.48 41.80 -53.93
C ILE A 441 18.11 40.79 -52.85
N ILE A 442 17.38 41.25 -51.83
CA ILE A 442 17.03 40.43 -50.66
C ILE A 442 15.53 40.10 -50.69
N ALA A 443 15.21 38.83 -50.94
CA ALA A 443 13.86 38.32 -50.82
C ALA A 443 13.44 38.19 -49.35
N VAL A 444 12.36 38.87 -48.95
CA VAL A 444 11.88 38.90 -47.56
C VAL A 444 10.36 38.76 -47.50
N LEU A 445 9.87 38.08 -46.46
CA LEU A 445 8.44 37.91 -46.23
C LEU A 445 7.73 39.27 -46.09
N ASN A 446 6.75 39.51 -46.97
CA ASN A 446 5.99 40.75 -47.01
C ASN A 446 5.25 41.00 -45.68
N ASN A 447 5.19 42.28 -45.26
CA ASN A 447 4.60 42.75 -43.99
C ASN A 447 5.05 42.02 -42.70
N SER A 448 6.18 41.32 -42.72
CA SER A 448 6.78 40.74 -41.50
C SER A 448 7.36 41.83 -40.59
N PHE A 449 7.58 41.51 -39.31
CA PHE A 449 8.28 42.41 -38.38
C PHE A 449 9.66 42.81 -38.94
N LEU A 450 10.37 41.86 -39.55
CA LEU A 450 11.69 42.08 -40.12
C LEU A 450 11.65 42.96 -41.38
N HIS A 451 10.70 42.75 -42.29
CA HIS A 451 10.51 43.61 -43.46
C HIS A 451 10.27 45.08 -43.07
N ASN A 452 9.38 45.33 -42.11
CA ASN A 452 9.10 46.69 -41.64
C ASN A 452 10.29 47.31 -40.88
N LEU A 453 11.00 46.52 -40.09
CA LEU A 453 12.18 46.99 -39.35
C LEU A 453 13.32 47.40 -40.29
N ILE A 454 13.57 46.62 -41.34
CA ILE A 454 14.63 46.90 -42.31
C ILE A 454 14.25 48.09 -43.19
N LYS A 455 13.03 48.11 -43.73
CA LYS A 455 12.54 49.24 -44.53
C LYS A 455 12.63 50.58 -43.79
N LYS A 456 12.48 50.58 -42.46
CA LYS A 456 12.59 51.78 -41.62
C LYS A 456 14.04 52.21 -41.34
N ASN A 457 14.94 51.26 -41.04
CA ASN A 457 16.28 51.57 -40.55
C ASN A 457 17.37 51.47 -41.63
N TYR A 458 17.11 50.79 -42.74
CA TYR A 458 18.01 50.54 -43.86
C TYR A 458 17.29 50.76 -45.20
N PRO A 459 16.86 52.00 -45.51
CA PRO A 459 16.05 52.31 -46.70
C PRO A 459 16.80 52.09 -48.02
N ASN A 460 18.13 52.00 -47.99
CA ASN A 460 18.99 51.81 -49.17
C ASN A 460 19.05 50.35 -49.63
N LEU A 461 18.57 49.37 -48.83
CA LEU A 461 18.57 47.95 -49.21
C LEU A 461 17.47 47.63 -50.23
N THR A 462 17.81 46.85 -51.25
CA THR A 462 16.85 46.41 -52.27
C THR A 462 16.08 45.18 -51.77
N LEU A 463 14.84 45.38 -51.31
CA LEU A 463 13.98 44.32 -50.77
C LEU A 463 12.96 43.82 -51.80
N LEU A 464 12.99 42.51 -52.08
CA LEU A 464 11.97 41.81 -52.86
C LEU A 464 10.93 41.21 -51.91
N ALA A 465 9.76 41.83 -51.80
CA ALA A 465 8.70 41.36 -50.92
C ALA A 465 7.98 40.12 -51.50
N VAL A 466 7.99 39.01 -50.77
CA VAL A 466 7.41 37.72 -51.21
C VAL A 466 6.34 37.22 -50.23
N PRO A 467 5.41 36.35 -50.67
CA PRO A 467 4.28 35.91 -49.82
C PRO A 467 4.64 34.86 -48.75
N SER A 468 5.79 34.17 -48.86
CA SER A 468 6.22 33.14 -47.91
C SER A 468 7.75 33.05 -47.82
N SER A 469 8.27 32.52 -46.70
CA SER A 469 9.70 32.24 -46.56
C SER A 469 10.20 31.18 -47.55
N SER A 470 9.35 30.24 -47.97
CA SER A 470 9.71 29.31 -49.05
C SER A 470 9.89 30.01 -50.37
N LYS A 471 8.96 30.92 -50.73
CA LYS A 471 9.10 31.68 -51.97
C LYS A 471 10.34 32.57 -51.91
N ALA A 472 10.73 33.05 -50.73
CA ALA A 472 11.99 33.79 -50.57
C ALA A 472 13.20 32.94 -50.97
N VAL A 473 13.30 31.70 -50.47
CA VAL A 473 14.38 30.76 -50.82
C VAL A 473 14.31 30.35 -52.28
N GLU A 474 13.11 30.16 -52.83
CA GLU A 474 12.90 29.85 -54.25
C GLU A 474 13.37 31.00 -55.16
N MET A 475 13.16 32.27 -54.79
CA MET A 475 13.72 33.40 -55.54
C MET A 475 15.25 33.36 -55.62
N VAL A 476 15.92 32.82 -54.60
CA VAL A 476 17.38 32.63 -54.62
C VAL A 476 17.77 31.51 -55.60
N LEU A 477 17.03 30.40 -55.61
CA LEU A 477 17.27 29.30 -56.55
C LEU A 477 16.98 29.69 -58.01
N GLU A 478 15.96 30.52 -58.23
CA GLU A 478 15.60 31.06 -59.54
C GLU A 478 16.55 32.19 -60.00
N ASN A 479 17.58 32.54 -59.21
CA ASN A 479 18.48 33.69 -59.45
C ASN A 479 17.75 35.05 -59.59
N LYS A 480 16.55 35.18 -58.99
CA LYS A 480 15.76 36.44 -58.95
C LYS A 480 16.03 37.27 -57.71
N ALA A 481 16.67 36.68 -56.70
CA ALA A 481 17.20 37.37 -55.53
C ALA A 481 18.57 36.77 -55.20
N ASP A 482 19.48 37.56 -54.65
CA ASP A 482 20.77 37.07 -54.16
C ASP A 482 20.63 36.32 -52.83
N LEU A 483 19.68 36.77 -52.01
CA LEU A 483 19.52 36.34 -50.62
C LEU A 483 18.05 36.18 -50.25
N ALA A 484 17.76 35.19 -49.42
CA ALA A 484 16.49 35.06 -48.73
C ALA A 484 16.68 35.39 -47.26
N LEU A 485 15.82 36.26 -46.72
CA LEU A 485 15.90 36.75 -45.35
C LEU A 485 14.69 36.28 -44.53
N GLY A 486 14.92 35.77 -43.33
CA GLY A 486 13.87 35.18 -42.50
C GLY A 486 14.35 34.70 -41.14
N ASN A 487 13.60 33.77 -40.56
CA ASN A 487 13.95 33.10 -39.30
C ASN A 487 14.93 31.95 -39.55
N LEU A 488 15.95 31.82 -38.71
CA LEU A 488 16.98 30.79 -38.79
C LEU A 488 16.40 29.38 -38.89
N SER A 489 15.58 28.98 -37.92
CA SER A 489 15.02 27.61 -37.89
C SER A 489 14.10 27.34 -39.08
N THR A 490 13.38 28.36 -39.56
CA THR A 490 12.48 28.23 -40.71
C THR A 490 13.26 28.11 -42.01
N LEU A 491 14.28 28.95 -42.20
CA LEU A 491 15.15 28.92 -43.38
C LEU A 491 15.98 27.64 -43.43
N GLN A 492 16.57 27.23 -42.31
CA GLN A 492 17.25 25.93 -42.18
C GLN A 492 16.32 24.78 -42.52
N TYR A 493 15.12 24.75 -41.93
CA TYR A 493 14.12 23.74 -42.27
C TYR A 493 13.79 23.71 -43.76
N ILE A 494 13.61 24.86 -44.43
CA ILE A 494 13.32 24.91 -45.87
C ILE A 494 14.48 24.39 -46.71
N VAL A 495 15.72 24.82 -46.43
CA VAL A 495 16.92 24.39 -47.13
C VAL A 495 17.15 22.89 -46.97
N GLN A 496 17.01 22.38 -45.74
CA GLN A 496 17.22 20.97 -45.42
C GLN A 496 16.09 20.07 -45.93
N LYS A 497 14.83 20.47 -45.73
CA LYS A 497 13.66 19.69 -46.19
C LYS A 497 13.66 19.49 -47.71
N ASN A 498 14.08 20.50 -48.47
CA ASN A 498 14.11 20.42 -49.93
C ASN A 498 15.50 20.07 -50.49
N TRP A 499 16.47 19.73 -49.62
CA TRP A 499 17.81 19.27 -50.03
C TRP A 499 18.55 20.26 -50.94
N TYR A 500 18.45 21.56 -50.67
CA TYR A 500 19.13 22.59 -51.45
C TYR A 500 20.63 22.66 -51.08
N THR A 501 21.41 21.72 -51.62
CA THR A 501 22.86 21.54 -51.32
C THR A 501 23.75 22.68 -51.80
N ASN A 502 23.25 23.51 -52.72
CA ASN A 502 23.91 24.71 -53.22
C ASN A 502 23.72 25.93 -52.31
N LEU A 503 22.83 25.86 -51.32
CA LEU A 503 22.51 26.97 -50.42
C LEU A 503 23.09 26.74 -49.02
N LYS A 504 23.45 27.83 -48.34
CA LYS A 504 23.80 27.82 -46.92
C LYS A 504 22.99 28.85 -46.13
N THR A 505 22.68 28.52 -44.89
CA THR A 505 22.02 29.44 -43.96
C THR A 505 23.04 30.08 -43.03
N LEU A 506 23.08 31.40 -42.98
CA LEU A 506 23.98 32.18 -42.12
C LEU A 506 23.17 33.01 -41.12
N LYS A 507 23.64 33.06 -39.87
CA LYS A 507 23.05 33.92 -38.84
C LYS A 507 23.34 35.38 -39.17
N LEU A 508 22.37 36.24 -38.90
CA LEU A 508 22.50 37.67 -39.11
C LEU A 508 22.70 38.38 -37.78
N SER A 509 23.73 39.23 -37.68
CA SER A 509 23.96 40.10 -36.52
C SER A 509 23.90 41.57 -36.95
N SER A 510 23.17 42.39 -36.20
CA SER A 510 23.15 43.84 -36.39
C SER A 510 22.92 44.50 -35.03
N ASN A 511 23.45 45.70 -34.85
CA ASN A 511 23.21 46.50 -33.64
C ASN A 511 21.74 46.96 -33.53
N ILE A 512 20.99 46.94 -34.64
CA ILE A 512 19.62 47.43 -34.75
C ILE A 512 18.60 46.28 -34.74
N ILE A 513 18.98 45.12 -35.28
CA ILE A 513 18.11 43.94 -35.34
C ILE A 513 18.42 43.04 -34.13
N PRO A 514 17.44 42.72 -33.26
CA PRO A 514 17.67 41.82 -32.14
C PRO A 514 18.15 40.45 -32.62
N THR A 515 19.23 39.94 -32.04
CA THR A 515 19.79 38.61 -32.35
C THR A 515 18.83 37.46 -32.04
N LYS A 516 17.88 37.70 -31.13
CA LYS A 516 16.85 36.75 -30.73
C LYS A 516 15.62 37.51 -30.24
N VAL A 517 14.44 37.17 -30.75
CA VAL A 517 13.14 37.69 -30.31
C VAL A 517 12.30 36.54 -29.80
N ASN A 518 11.97 36.53 -28.51
CA ASN A 518 11.08 35.51 -27.95
C ASN A 518 9.65 35.68 -28.50
N LEU A 519 9.03 34.57 -28.87
CA LEU A 519 7.66 34.53 -29.36
C LEU A 519 6.74 33.98 -28.27
N HIS A 520 5.53 34.55 -28.20
CA HIS A 520 4.56 34.28 -27.14
C HIS A 520 3.27 33.69 -27.71
N MET A 521 2.38 33.22 -26.83
CA MET A 521 0.97 33.06 -27.17
C MET A 521 0.20 34.33 -26.80
N GLY A 522 -0.55 34.85 -27.77
CA GLY A 522 -1.37 36.04 -27.68
C GLY A 522 -2.86 35.73 -27.60
N TYR A 523 -3.58 36.49 -26.79
CA TYR A 523 -5.02 36.42 -26.56
C TYR A 523 -5.61 37.84 -26.67
N LEU A 524 -6.91 37.97 -26.96
CA LEU A 524 -7.56 39.29 -26.92
C LEU A 524 -7.58 39.83 -25.48
N LYS A 525 -7.44 41.15 -25.32
CA LYS A 525 -7.19 41.77 -24.01
C LYS A 525 -8.32 41.62 -22.97
N ASP A 526 -9.53 41.34 -23.43
CA ASP A 526 -10.68 41.04 -22.58
C ASP A 526 -10.71 39.56 -22.11
N ASN A 527 -9.89 38.68 -22.68
CA ASN A 527 -9.84 37.25 -22.33
C ASN A 527 -8.73 36.93 -21.30
N ILE A 528 -8.89 37.49 -20.10
CA ILE A 528 -7.93 37.34 -18.99
C ILE A 528 -7.89 35.88 -18.47
N LEU A 529 -9.04 35.21 -18.45
CA LEU A 529 -9.16 33.82 -18.00
C LEU A 529 -8.35 32.86 -18.88
N LEU A 530 -8.44 32.99 -20.21
CA LEU A 530 -7.69 32.14 -21.12
C LEU A 530 -6.17 32.32 -20.99
N LYS A 531 -5.71 33.56 -20.78
CA LYS A 531 -4.31 33.83 -20.43
C LYS A 531 -3.91 33.10 -19.15
N SER A 532 -4.70 33.21 -18.08
CA SER A 532 -4.43 32.59 -16.77
C SER A 532 -4.34 31.06 -16.87
N ILE A 533 -5.29 30.43 -17.58
CA ILE A 533 -5.31 28.98 -17.84
C ILE A 533 -4.01 28.54 -18.49
N PHE A 534 -3.59 29.22 -19.58
CA PHE A 534 -2.36 28.86 -20.28
C PHE A 534 -1.10 29.14 -19.45
N GLU A 535 -1.08 30.15 -18.59
CA GLU A 535 0.05 30.39 -17.67
C GLU A 535 0.21 29.26 -16.64
N LYS A 536 -0.90 28.73 -16.12
CA LYS A 536 -0.91 27.55 -15.23
C LYS A 536 -0.47 26.29 -15.97
N ILE A 537 -0.91 26.10 -17.21
CA ILE A 537 -0.48 24.99 -18.06
C ILE A 537 1.02 25.06 -18.33
N ASN A 538 1.52 26.18 -18.84
CA ASN A 538 2.93 26.38 -19.19
C ASN A 538 3.86 26.26 -17.96
N SER A 539 3.40 26.65 -16.77
CA SER A 539 4.17 26.51 -15.53
C SER A 539 4.10 25.10 -14.92
N THR A 540 3.16 24.27 -15.38
CA THR A 540 3.01 22.90 -14.88
C THR A 540 3.74 21.87 -15.74
N ILE A 541 3.71 22.02 -17.07
CA ILE A 541 4.40 21.10 -17.98
C ILE A 541 5.92 21.18 -17.78
N SER A 542 6.57 20.02 -17.55
CA SER A 542 8.01 19.96 -17.30
C SER A 542 8.82 20.41 -18.52
N ILE A 543 9.99 21.03 -18.29
CA ILE A 543 10.88 21.42 -19.38
C ILE A 543 11.30 20.20 -20.20
N SER A 544 11.46 19.02 -19.60
CA SER A 544 11.83 17.79 -20.31
C SER A 544 10.76 17.35 -21.32
N THR A 545 9.48 17.62 -21.03
CA THR A 545 8.39 17.34 -21.96
C THR A 545 8.37 18.36 -23.09
N ILE A 546 8.56 19.64 -22.76
CA ILE A 546 8.71 20.69 -23.77
C ILE A 546 9.89 20.38 -24.67
N ASP A 547 11.04 20.00 -24.11
CA ASP A 547 12.25 19.61 -24.81
C ASP A 547 12.01 18.38 -25.68
N LYS A 548 11.20 17.40 -25.28
CA LYS A 548 10.81 16.26 -26.14
C LYS A 548 9.97 16.69 -27.34
N ILE A 549 8.96 17.54 -27.11
CA ILE A 549 8.11 18.07 -28.18
C ILE A 549 8.93 18.99 -29.08
N GLN A 550 9.81 19.79 -28.49
CA GLN A 550 10.71 20.70 -29.18
C GLN A 550 11.72 19.91 -29.98
N ASP A 551 12.39 18.90 -29.42
CA ASP A 551 13.36 18.03 -30.08
C ASP A 551 12.79 17.34 -31.31
N LYS A 552 11.50 16.99 -31.33
CA LYS A 552 10.81 16.50 -32.54
C LYS A 552 10.88 17.49 -33.72
N TRP A 553 11.02 18.78 -33.43
CA TRP A 553 10.95 19.88 -34.39
C TRP A 553 12.22 20.76 -34.45
N SER A 554 13.07 20.76 -33.41
CA SER A 554 14.25 21.62 -33.20
C SER A 554 15.55 20.90 -33.49
N LYS A 555 15.62 19.61 -33.14
CA LYS A 555 16.51 18.68 -33.80
C LYS A 555 15.74 18.24 -35.01
N LEU A 556 16.30 18.46 -36.18
CA LEU A 556 15.87 17.73 -37.35
C LEU A 556 16.27 16.26 -37.16
N GLU A 557 15.55 15.54 -36.31
CA GLU A 557 15.26 14.10 -36.47
C GLU A 557 14.23 13.89 -37.62
N ILE A 558 14.22 14.80 -38.59
CA ILE A 558 13.62 14.59 -39.91
C ILE A 558 14.72 14.21 -40.93
N GLU A 559 16.01 14.40 -40.63
CA GLU A 559 17.10 13.86 -41.47
C GLU A 559 17.41 12.37 -41.20
N LYS A 560 16.67 11.72 -40.30
CA LYS A 560 16.91 10.32 -39.96
C LYS A 560 15.65 9.46 -39.97
N ASN A 561 14.57 9.82 -40.65
CA ASN A 561 13.38 8.96 -40.68
C ASN A 561 12.91 8.53 -42.07
N ASN A 562 13.24 9.29 -43.12
CA ASN A 562 13.04 8.81 -44.49
C ASN A 562 14.36 8.30 -45.04
N LEU A 563 14.42 6.99 -45.25
CA LEU A 563 15.53 6.35 -45.96
C LEU A 563 15.56 6.87 -47.41
N VAL A 564 16.55 7.69 -47.76
CA VAL A 564 16.72 8.21 -49.12
C VAL A 564 17.73 7.35 -49.88
N LEU A 565 17.20 6.47 -50.71
CA LEU A 565 18.00 5.64 -51.62
C LEU A 565 18.12 6.30 -52.99
N THR A 566 19.32 6.23 -53.56
CA THR A 566 19.59 6.54 -54.98
C THR A 566 18.83 5.56 -55.88
N GLU A 567 18.58 5.91 -57.14
CA GLU A 567 17.94 4.98 -58.07
C GLU A 567 18.71 3.68 -58.24
N LYS A 568 20.04 3.74 -58.20
CA LYS A 568 20.91 2.56 -58.23
C LYS A 568 20.64 1.62 -57.05
N GLU A 569 20.55 2.17 -55.85
CA GLU A 569 20.28 1.40 -54.62
C GLU A 569 18.85 0.85 -54.57
N LYS A 570 17.87 1.60 -55.08
CA LYS A 570 16.49 1.09 -55.22
C LYS A 570 16.43 -0.09 -56.17
N ASN A 571 17.01 0.06 -57.36
CA ASN A 571 17.10 -1.03 -58.34
C ASN A 571 17.87 -2.24 -57.79
N TYR A 572 18.89 -2.02 -56.96
CA TYR A 572 19.59 -3.09 -56.26
C TYR A 572 18.64 -3.86 -55.33
N LEU A 573 17.88 -3.17 -54.47
CA LEU A 573 16.94 -3.82 -53.53
C LEU A 573 15.81 -4.56 -54.26
N ASP A 574 15.23 -3.94 -55.30
CA ASP A 574 14.16 -4.54 -56.11
C ASP A 574 14.62 -5.86 -56.75
N ASN A 575 15.89 -5.96 -57.14
CA ASN A 575 16.47 -7.17 -57.71
C ASN A 575 16.89 -8.21 -56.65
N LYS A 576 17.32 -7.78 -55.47
CA LYS A 576 17.90 -8.65 -54.42
C LYS A 576 16.87 -9.59 -53.79
N LYS A 577 15.60 -9.17 -53.67
CA LYS A 577 14.43 -9.90 -53.12
C LYS A 577 14.50 -10.35 -51.65
N GLU A 578 15.65 -10.83 -51.17
CA GLU A 578 15.91 -11.15 -49.76
C GLU A 578 17.38 -10.86 -49.41
N ILE A 579 17.65 -10.53 -48.16
CA ILE A 579 19.02 -10.34 -47.64
C ILE A 579 19.33 -11.47 -46.67
N LYS A 580 20.33 -12.30 -46.98
CA LYS A 580 20.75 -13.41 -46.11
C LYS A 580 21.65 -12.91 -44.99
N VAL A 581 21.28 -13.22 -43.75
CA VAL A 581 21.97 -12.70 -42.57
C VAL A 581 22.67 -13.80 -41.80
N CYS A 582 23.93 -13.56 -41.48
CA CYS A 582 24.74 -14.32 -40.54
C CYS A 582 24.86 -13.55 -39.21
N VAL A 583 24.91 -14.27 -38.09
CA VAL A 583 25.03 -13.71 -36.72
C VAL A 583 25.96 -14.58 -35.87
N ASP A 584 26.40 -14.09 -34.71
CA ASP A 584 26.97 -14.94 -33.68
C ASP A 584 25.85 -15.77 -32.99
N PRO A 585 25.91 -17.11 -33.02
CA PRO A 585 24.83 -17.95 -32.49
C PRO A 585 24.72 -17.98 -30.96
N GLU A 586 25.73 -17.55 -30.20
CA GLU A 586 25.78 -17.72 -28.73
C GLU A 586 26.37 -16.50 -27.98
N TRP A 587 26.04 -15.28 -28.42
CA TRP A 587 26.60 -14.02 -27.89
C TRP A 587 25.57 -13.10 -27.23
N MET A 588 24.89 -13.61 -26.19
CA MET A 588 23.94 -12.81 -25.42
C MET A 588 24.63 -11.63 -24.68
N PRO A 589 23.95 -10.48 -24.55
CA PRO A 589 22.58 -10.18 -25.00
C PRO A 589 22.49 -9.62 -26.44
N PHE A 590 23.57 -9.65 -27.20
CA PHE A 590 23.61 -9.10 -28.56
C PHE A 590 22.91 -9.99 -29.56
N GLU A 591 23.31 -11.26 -29.64
CA GLU A 591 22.83 -12.20 -30.65
C GLU A 591 22.78 -13.62 -30.07
N LYS A 592 21.70 -14.36 -30.31
CA LYS A 592 21.61 -15.79 -30.03
C LYS A 592 20.62 -16.46 -30.98
N ILE A 593 20.98 -17.65 -31.47
CA ILE A 593 20.04 -18.48 -32.23
C ILE A 593 19.42 -19.50 -31.27
N LYS A 594 18.09 -19.46 -31.13
CA LYS A 594 17.34 -20.45 -30.35
C LYS A 594 16.11 -20.88 -31.15
N ASP A 595 15.92 -22.18 -31.33
CA ASP A 595 14.79 -22.76 -32.08
C ASP A 595 14.64 -22.16 -33.50
N ASN A 596 15.77 -21.99 -34.20
CA ASN A 596 15.87 -21.32 -35.51
C ASN A 596 15.37 -19.86 -35.54
N LYS A 597 15.27 -19.19 -34.39
CA LYS A 597 14.94 -17.76 -34.29
C LYS A 597 16.11 -16.99 -33.71
N LEU A 598 16.31 -15.78 -34.24
CA LEU A 598 17.26 -14.82 -33.69
C LEU A 598 16.67 -14.12 -32.47
N LEU A 599 17.43 -14.10 -31.38
CA LEU A 599 17.18 -13.36 -30.16
C LEU A 599 18.32 -12.38 -29.92
N GLY A 600 18.05 -11.34 -29.12
CA GLY A 600 19.04 -10.33 -28.73
C GLY A 600 18.84 -8.98 -29.43
N MET A 601 19.75 -8.05 -29.11
CA MET A 601 19.76 -6.71 -29.68
C MET A 601 19.76 -6.71 -31.21
N SER A 602 20.51 -7.61 -31.86
CA SER A 602 20.56 -7.65 -33.32
C SER A 602 19.24 -8.03 -33.96
N SER A 603 18.42 -8.87 -33.31
CA SER A 603 17.05 -9.15 -33.78
C SER A 603 16.22 -7.86 -33.85
N ASP A 604 16.35 -6.97 -32.85
CA ASP A 604 15.60 -5.73 -32.84
C ASP A 604 16.14 -4.71 -33.84
N TYR A 605 17.46 -4.68 -34.09
CA TYR A 605 18.03 -3.89 -35.20
C TYR A 605 17.61 -4.43 -36.57
N LEU A 606 17.63 -5.74 -36.79
CA LEU A 606 17.20 -6.34 -38.06
C LEU A 606 15.73 -6.03 -38.36
N LYS A 607 14.84 -6.04 -37.35
CA LYS A 607 13.44 -5.60 -37.54
C LYS A 607 13.36 -4.14 -37.98
N ILE A 608 14.21 -3.26 -37.46
CA ILE A 608 14.28 -1.87 -37.90
C ILE A 608 14.78 -1.80 -39.34
N PHE A 609 15.78 -2.59 -39.71
CA PHE A 609 16.32 -2.63 -41.07
C PHE A 609 15.26 -3.12 -42.06
N GLU A 610 14.60 -4.25 -41.75
CA GLU A 610 13.51 -4.85 -42.54
C GLU A 610 12.36 -3.85 -42.74
N ASN A 611 11.90 -3.20 -41.66
CA ASN A 611 10.82 -2.20 -41.74
C ASN A 611 11.19 -0.96 -42.56
N LYS A 612 12.47 -0.57 -42.59
CA LYS A 612 12.92 0.63 -43.32
C LYS A 612 13.24 0.35 -44.79
N LEU A 613 13.61 -0.88 -45.11
CA LEU A 613 13.99 -1.30 -46.45
C LEU A 613 12.87 -1.99 -47.22
N ASP A 614 11.84 -2.48 -46.53
CA ASP A 614 10.75 -3.28 -47.11
C ASP A 614 11.26 -4.53 -47.86
N ILE A 615 12.33 -5.15 -47.33
CA ILE A 615 12.94 -6.38 -47.85
C ILE A 615 13.15 -7.37 -46.70
N PRO A 616 12.80 -8.67 -46.86
CA PRO A 616 12.96 -9.65 -45.80
C PRO A 616 14.43 -9.96 -45.52
N PHE A 617 14.75 -10.11 -44.24
CA PHE A 617 16.07 -10.54 -43.75
C PHE A 617 16.00 -12.00 -43.31
N THR A 618 16.61 -12.91 -44.08
CA THR A 618 16.54 -14.36 -43.85
C THR A 618 17.76 -14.83 -43.06
N LEU A 619 17.55 -15.38 -41.86
CA LEU A 619 18.63 -15.89 -41.01
C LEU A 619 19.24 -17.18 -41.59
N VAL A 620 20.56 -17.18 -41.82
CA VAL A 620 21.35 -18.36 -42.13
C VAL A 620 21.91 -18.93 -40.83
N SER A 621 21.26 -19.98 -40.32
CA SER A 621 21.58 -20.57 -39.02
C SER A 621 22.97 -21.23 -39.00
N THR A 622 23.79 -20.91 -38.01
CA THR A 622 25.13 -21.48 -37.78
C THR A 622 25.26 -22.01 -36.35
N LYS A 623 26.23 -22.91 -36.11
CA LYS A 623 26.45 -23.54 -34.79
C LYS A 623 27.55 -22.88 -33.96
N SER A 624 28.43 -22.09 -34.58
CA SER A 624 29.54 -21.42 -33.90
C SER A 624 29.94 -20.14 -34.65
N TRP A 625 30.62 -19.23 -33.93
CA TRP A 625 31.15 -17.99 -34.51
C TRP A 625 32.10 -18.25 -35.69
N THR A 626 33.03 -19.20 -35.56
CA THR A 626 33.93 -19.58 -36.65
C THR A 626 33.16 -20.06 -37.90
N LYS A 627 32.05 -20.80 -37.70
CA LYS A 627 31.21 -21.21 -38.84
C LYS A 627 30.47 -20.03 -39.47
N THR A 628 30.06 -19.04 -38.69
CA THR A 628 29.52 -17.76 -39.18
C THR A 628 30.54 -17.03 -40.05
N LEU A 629 31.79 -16.90 -39.58
CA LEU A 629 32.86 -16.26 -40.35
C LEU A 629 33.14 -16.99 -41.66
N ASN A 630 33.25 -18.33 -41.63
CA ASN A 630 33.43 -19.13 -42.85
C ASN A 630 32.26 -18.96 -43.84
N ASN A 631 31.03 -18.81 -43.36
CA ASN A 631 29.87 -18.58 -44.23
C ASN A 631 29.90 -17.17 -44.85
N LEU A 632 30.39 -16.15 -44.13
CA LEU A 632 30.60 -14.80 -44.67
C LEU A 632 31.70 -14.79 -45.74
N GLU A 633 32.83 -15.46 -45.49
CA GLU A 633 33.94 -15.58 -46.45
C GLU A 633 33.51 -16.36 -47.72
N ASN A 634 32.76 -17.45 -47.55
CA ASN A 634 32.18 -18.23 -48.66
C ASN A 634 30.93 -17.57 -49.28
N ARG A 635 30.61 -16.31 -48.93
CA ARG A 635 29.49 -15.54 -49.49
C ARG A 635 28.12 -16.23 -49.36
N SER A 636 27.96 -17.09 -48.35
CA SER A 636 26.68 -17.73 -48.01
C SER A 636 25.71 -16.79 -47.30
N CYS A 637 26.22 -15.67 -46.79
CA CYS A 637 25.48 -14.58 -46.16
C CYS A 637 25.84 -13.27 -46.86
N ASP A 638 24.86 -12.39 -47.00
CA ASP A 638 25.02 -11.07 -47.59
C ASP A 638 25.41 -10.02 -46.55
N LEU A 639 24.96 -10.21 -45.31
CA LEU A 639 25.07 -9.23 -44.23
C LEU A 639 25.31 -9.89 -42.87
N ILE A 640 26.02 -9.18 -41.99
CA ILE A 640 26.12 -9.44 -40.56
C ILE A 640 25.84 -8.13 -39.80
N PRO A 641 24.83 -8.08 -38.91
CA PRO A 641 24.37 -6.81 -38.34
C PRO A 641 25.35 -6.26 -37.31
N MET A 642 26.06 -7.13 -36.57
CA MET A 642 27.01 -6.72 -35.54
C MET A 642 28.35 -7.41 -35.74
N ILE A 643 29.32 -6.67 -36.26
CA ILE A 643 30.70 -7.15 -36.40
C ILE A 643 31.68 -5.99 -36.21
N SER A 644 32.84 -6.28 -35.64
CA SER A 644 33.94 -5.31 -35.56
C SER A 644 34.82 -5.37 -36.80
N GLU A 645 35.25 -4.20 -37.24
CA GLU A 645 36.19 -4.02 -38.34
C GLU A 645 37.56 -4.63 -37.99
N GLU A 646 38.12 -5.42 -38.91
CA GLU A 646 39.44 -6.04 -38.79
C GLU A 646 40.06 -6.20 -40.18
N GLU A 647 41.38 -6.00 -40.31
CA GLU A 647 42.07 -6.01 -41.61
C GLU A 647 41.86 -7.29 -42.42
N LYS A 648 41.84 -8.46 -41.78
CA LYS A 648 41.57 -9.73 -42.47
C LYS A 648 40.16 -9.81 -43.04
N ARG A 649 39.19 -9.19 -42.36
CA ARG A 649 37.77 -9.24 -42.74
C ARG A 649 37.44 -8.31 -43.91
N LYS A 650 38.22 -7.23 -44.09
CA LYS A 650 38.10 -6.32 -45.25
C LYS A 650 38.29 -7.00 -46.60
N GLN A 651 38.93 -8.19 -46.60
CA GLN A 651 39.12 -8.97 -47.82
C GLN A 651 37.82 -9.54 -48.40
N TYR A 652 36.75 -9.64 -47.59
CA TYR A 652 35.45 -10.16 -48.01
C TYR A 652 34.24 -9.35 -47.51
N LEU A 653 34.43 -8.37 -46.60
CA LEU A 653 33.37 -7.48 -46.10
C LEU A 653 33.73 -6.00 -46.24
N ASP A 654 32.71 -5.20 -46.60
CA ASP A 654 32.67 -3.77 -46.38
C ASP A 654 31.94 -3.47 -45.06
N PHE A 655 32.42 -2.46 -44.33
CA PHE A 655 31.88 -2.08 -43.03
C PHE A 655 31.13 -0.75 -43.11
N SER A 656 30.03 -0.66 -42.37
CA SER A 656 29.35 0.60 -42.12
C SER A 656 30.11 1.46 -41.10
N LYS A 657 29.65 2.70 -40.90
CA LYS A 657 29.96 3.46 -39.69
C LYS A 657 29.57 2.65 -38.46
N ALA A 658 30.42 2.69 -37.44
CA ALA A 658 30.12 2.07 -36.16
C ALA A 658 28.89 2.74 -35.54
N TYR A 659 27.95 1.93 -35.07
CA TYR A 659 26.68 2.40 -34.51
C TYR A 659 26.46 1.95 -33.06
N LEU A 660 27.33 1.06 -32.57
CA LEU A 660 27.39 0.64 -31.18
C LEU A 660 28.84 0.66 -30.71
N SER A 661 29.06 1.02 -29.46
CA SER A 661 30.38 0.98 -28.84
C SER A 661 30.24 0.61 -27.36
N PHE A 662 31.05 -0.33 -26.90
CA PHE A 662 30.97 -0.85 -25.54
C PHE A 662 32.36 -1.05 -24.95
N PRO A 663 32.54 -0.81 -23.64
CA PRO A 663 33.83 -1.00 -23.01
C PRO A 663 34.22 -2.48 -22.99
N LEU A 664 35.49 -2.75 -23.30
CA LEU A 664 36.10 -4.05 -23.09
C LEU A 664 36.47 -4.19 -21.61
N VAL A 665 36.14 -5.34 -21.02
CA VAL A 665 36.31 -5.59 -19.59
C VAL A 665 36.86 -6.98 -19.31
N LEU A 666 37.37 -7.17 -18.09
CA LEU A 666 37.85 -8.44 -17.59
C LEU A 666 36.91 -8.96 -16.51
N ALA A 667 36.39 -10.18 -16.67
CA ALA A 667 35.67 -10.89 -15.62
C ALA A 667 36.65 -11.77 -14.82
N THR A 668 36.61 -11.73 -13.50
CA THR A 668 37.38 -12.64 -12.63
C THR A 668 36.48 -13.19 -11.53
N ARG A 669 37.03 -14.08 -10.69
CA ARG A 669 36.38 -14.50 -9.44
C ARG A 669 36.24 -13.34 -8.47
N LEU A 670 35.31 -13.46 -7.52
CA LEU A 670 35.05 -12.40 -6.55
C LEU A 670 36.27 -12.05 -5.68
N GLU A 671 37.06 -13.04 -5.29
CA GLU A 671 38.21 -12.87 -4.40
C GLU A 671 39.36 -12.08 -5.02
N GLU A 672 39.50 -12.11 -6.34
CA GLU A 672 40.59 -11.47 -7.07
C GLU A 672 40.54 -9.95 -6.96
N PRO A 673 41.68 -9.25 -7.02
CA PRO A 673 41.69 -7.78 -6.96
C PRO A 673 40.98 -7.14 -8.15
N PHE A 674 40.52 -5.91 -7.95
CA PHE A 674 40.11 -5.09 -9.07
C PHE A 674 41.36 -4.66 -9.87
N ILE A 675 41.37 -5.01 -11.14
CA ILE A 675 42.38 -4.71 -12.15
C ILE A 675 42.11 -3.31 -12.70
N SER A 676 42.84 -2.34 -12.15
CA SER A 676 42.81 -0.95 -12.64
C SER A 676 43.65 -0.74 -13.89
N ASN A 677 44.67 -1.59 -14.12
CA ASN A 677 45.47 -1.59 -15.34
C ASN A 677 45.70 -3.04 -15.79
N VAL A 678 45.57 -3.31 -17.08
CA VAL A 678 45.80 -4.61 -17.71
C VAL A 678 47.21 -5.15 -17.39
N SER A 679 48.19 -4.27 -17.18
CA SER A 679 49.54 -4.69 -16.78
C SER A 679 49.59 -5.44 -15.45
N ASP A 680 48.60 -5.25 -14.58
CA ASP A 680 48.50 -5.97 -13.29
C ASP A 680 48.19 -7.47 -13.51
N THR A 681 47.80 -7.90 -14.72
CA THR A 681 47.55 -9.30 -15.06
C THR A 681 48.71 -9.96 -15.81
N TYR A 682 49.89 -9.34 -15.85
CA TYR A 682 51.06 -9.96 -16.49
C TYR A 682 51.50 -11.23 -15.74
N GLY A 683 51.63 -12.33 -16.48
CA GLY A 683 51.90 -13.66 -15.93
C GLY A 683 50.66 -14.49 -15.63
N GLU A 684 49.47 -13.89 -15.66
CA GLU A 684 48.20 -14.59 -15.46
C GLU A 684 47.59 -15.07 -16.79
N LYS A 685 46.87 -16.20 -16.75
CA LYS A 685 46.17 -16.76 -17.92
C LYS A 685 44.79 -16.11 -18.09
N LEU A 686 44.63 -15.32 -19.15
CA LEU A 686 43.38 -14.66 -19.51
C LEU A 686 42.67 -15.41 -20.64
N GLY A 687 41.43 -15.82 -20.42
CA GLY A 687 40.58 -16.38 -21.46
C GLY A 687 40.15 -15.34 -22.49
N TYR A 688 39.98 -15.76 -23.73
CA TYR A 688 39.29 -14.98 -24.77
C TYR A 688 38.55 -15.91 -25.74
N ILE A 689 37.50 -15.40 -26.38
CA ILE A 689 36.74 -16.18 -27.35
C ILE A 689 37.46 -16.18 -28.70
N LYS A 690 37.65 -17.37 -29.29
CA LYS A 690 38.32 -17.54 -30.59
C LYS A 690 37.73 -16.62 -31.67
N ASP A 691 38.59 -16.08 -32.54
CA ASP A 691 38.22 -15.28 -33.71
C ASP A 691 37.49 -13.95 -33.38
N TYR A 692 37.55 -13.47 -32.14
CA TYR A 692 37.04 -12.15 -31.76
C TYR A 692 38.09 -11.07 -32.05
N ALA A 693 37.65 -9.95 -32.64
CA ALA A 693 38.54 -8.94 -33.21
C ALA A 693 39.44 -8.22 -32.17
N TYR A 694 39.05 -8.18 -30.90
CA TYR A 694 39.87 -7.53 -29.86
C TYR A 694 41.14 -8.29 -29.51
N VAL A 695 41.23 -9.57 -29.86
CA VAL A 695 42.38 -10.42 -29.54
C VAL A 695 43.65 -9.90 -30.20
N SER A 696 43.59 -9.59 -31.50
CA SER A 696 44.75 -9.09 -32.25
C SER A 696 45.24 -7.73 -31.72
N ILE A 697 44.34 -6.88 -31.23
CA ILE A 697 44.68 -5.61 -30.59
C ILE A 697 45.31 -5.83 -29.21
N LEU A 698 44.76 -6.75 -28.41
CA LEU A 698 45.31 -7.08 -27.09
C LEU A 698 46.72 -7.66 -27.21
N GLU A 699 46.96 -8.57 -28.15
CA GLU A 699 48.28 -9.13 -28.43
C GLU A 699 49.29 -8.05 -28.83
N LYS A 700 48.87 -7.08 -29.66
CA LYS A 700 49.72 -5.97 -30.10
C LYS A 700 50.00 -4.95 -28.99
N LYS A 701 48.98 -4.58 -28.20
CA LYS A 701 49.07 -3.51 -27.19
C LYS A 701 49.65 -4.01 -25.87
N TYR A 702 49.43 -5.28 -25.54
CA TYR A 702 49.85 -5.88 -24.28
C TYR A 702 50.59 -7.22 -24.50
N PRO A 703 51.74 -7.24 -25.19
CA PRO A 703 52.40 -8.48 -25.65
C PRO A 703 52.86 -9.44 -24.52
N LYS A 704 52.78 -9.01 -23.26
CA LYS A 704 53.15 -9.80 -22.07
C LYS A 704 51.98 -10.54 -21.41
N ILE A 705 50.74 -10.32 -21.86
CA ILE A 705 49.58 -11.06 -21.33
C ILE A 705 49.59 -12.49 -21.88
N GLN A 706 49.20 -13.47 -21.06
CA GLN A 706 49.03 -14.85 -21.52
C GLN A 706 47.57 -15.07 -21.88
N LEU A 707 47.26 -15.03 -23.18
CA LEU A 707 45.91 -15.28 -23.69
C LEU A 707 45.68 -16.77 -23.94
N VAL A 708 44.53 -17.28 -23.50
CA VAL A 708 44.09 -18.66 -23.67
C VAL A 708 42.76 -18.66 -24.42
N GLU A 709 42.73 -19.39 -25.54
CA GLU A 709 41.52 -19.51 -26.36
C GLU A 709 40.43 -20.32 -25.63
N VAL A 710 39.18 -19.86 -25.72
CA VAL A 710 37.98 -20.59 -25.28
C VAL A 710 36.90 -20.61 -26.37
N GLU A 711 36.07 -21.66 -26.34
CA GLU A 711 35.06 -21.92 -27.38
C GLU A 711 33.82 -21.00 -27.28
N SER A 712 33.48 -20.54 -26.08
CA SER A 712 32.32 -19.68 -25.85
C SER A 712 32.47 -18.86 -24.57
N MET A 713 31.66 -17.81 -24.46
CA MET A 713 31.57 -16.99 -23.24
C MET A 713 31.28 -17.83 -22.00
N LYS A 714 30.34 -18.78 -22.12
CA LYS A 714 29.93 -19.64 -21.00
C LYS A 714 31.05 -20.56 -20.54
N VAL A 715 31.73 -21.23 -21.49
CA VAL A 715 32.88 -22.10 -21.17
C VAL A 715 34.02 -21.29 -20.56
N GLY A 716 34.28 -20.09 -21.08
CA GLY A 716 35.30 -19.18 -20.53
C GLY A 716 35.02 -18.78 -19.07
N LEU A 717 33.80 -18.36 -18.77
CA LEU A 717 33.41 -17.96 -17.42
C LEU A 717 33.44 -19.15 -16.44
N GLU A 718 33.03 -20.34 -16.89
CA GLU A 718 33.12 -21.56 -16.10
C GLU A 718 34.58 -21.91 -15.74
N LYS A 719 35.51 -21.77 -16.70
CA LYS A 719 36.95 -21.96 -16.45
C LYS A 719 37.52 -20.93 -15.47
N VAL A 720 37.04 -19.68 -15.51
CA VAL A 720 37.41 -18.65 -14.51
C VAL A 720 36.91 -19.04 -13.13
N LYS A 721 35.66 -19.48 -13.02
CA LYS A 721 35.05 -19.96 -11.77
C LYS A 721 35.84 -21.14 -11.19
N ASN A 722 36.25 -22.10 -12.03
CA ASN A 722 36.98 -23.30 -11.65
C ASN A 722 38.50 -23.10 -11.46
N LYS A 723 38.99 -21.84 -11.49
CA LYS A 723 40.40 -21.47 -11.31
C LYS A 723 41.36 -22.00 -12.39
N GLU A 724 40.84 -22.42 -13.54
CA GLU A 724 41.64 -22.78 -14.70
C GLU A 724 42.17 -21.54 -15.44
N LEU A 725 41.43 -20.43 -15.37
CA LEU A 725 41.79 -19.12 -15.90
C LEU A 725 41.73 -18.06 -14.79
N PHE A 726 42.59 -17.05 -14.86
CA PHE A 726 42.56 -15.91 -13.95
C PHE A 726 41.33 -15.03 -14.21
N GLY A 727 41.07 -14.74 -15.49
CA GLY A 727 39.89 -14.00 -15.91
C GLY A 727 39.55 -14.22 -17.37
N LEU A 728 38.36 -13.76 -17.79
CA LEU A 728 37.88 -13.82 -19.16
C LEU A 728 37.70 -12.40 -19.70
N VAL A 729 38.31 -12.11 -20.85
CA VAL A 729 38.17 -10.82 -21.52
C VAL A 729 36.93 -10.83 -22.40
N GLY A 730 36.08 -9.82 -22.25
CA GLY A 730 34.87 -9.68 -23.04
C GLY A 730 34.24 -8.30 -22.94
N ILE A 731 33.15 -8.10 -23.67
CA ILE A 731 32.44 -6.82 -23.75
C ILE A 731 31.47 -6.68 -22.56
N LEU A 732 31.41 -5.49 -21.94
CA LEU A 732 30.71 -5.27 -20.66
C LEU A 732 29.24 -5.75 -20.66
N PRO A 733 28.36 -5.39 -21.61
CA PRO A 733 27.00 -5.93 -21.65
C PRO A 733 26.92 -7.46 -21.66
N SER A 734 27.82 -8.14 -22.37
CA SER A 734 27.81 -9.61 -22.47
C SER A 734 28.31 -10.26 -21.18
N ILE A 735 29.46 -9.80 -20.67
CA ILE A 735 29.97 -10.25 -19.38
C ILE A 735 28.95 -9.98 -18.27
N GLY A 736 28.38 -8.78 -18.25
CA GLY A 736 27.35 -8.38 -17.30
C GLY A 736 26.12 -9.28 -17.34
N TYR A 737 25.63 -9.61 -18.54
CA TYR A 737 24.50 -10.53 -18.72
C TYR A 737 24.76 -11.90 -18.10
N TYR A 738 25.88 -12.55 -18.44
CA TYR A 738 26.19 -13.89 -17.93
C TYR A 738 26.53 -13.87 -16.44
N VAL A 739 27.30 -12.88 -15.97
CA VAL A 739 27.62 -12.72 -14.55
C VAL A 739 26.35 -12.54 -13.71
N GLN A 740 25.38 -11.75 -14.18
CA GLN A 740 24.13 -11.55 -13.46
C GLN A 740 23.19 -12.76 -13.52
N LYS A 741 23.12 -13.45 -14.67
CA LYS A 741 22.15 -14.51 -14.89
C LYS A 741 22.61 -15.89 -14.39
N ASP A 742 23.85 -16.26 -14.71
CA ASP A 742 24.35 -17.62 -14.54
C ASP A 742 25.43 -17.72 -13.44
N TYR A 743 26.15 -16.63 -13.14
CA TYR A 743 27.31 -16.62 -12.22
C TYR A 743 27.19 -15.60 -11.08
N PHE A 744 25.96 -15.26 -10.69
CA PHE A 744 25.71 -14.25 -9.67
C PHE A 744 26.28 -14.69 -8.33
N GLY A 745 27.20 -13.91 -7.78
CA GLY A 745 27.87 -14.24 -6.53
C GLY A 745 29.09 -15.16 -6.65
N ASP A 746 29.45 -15.60 -7.86
CA ASP A 746 30.68 -16.36 -8.11
C ASP A 746 31.74 -15.51 -8.83
N LEU A 747 31.31 -14.70 -9.80
CA LEU A 747 32.18 -13.90 -10.65
C LEU A 747 31.82 -12.40 -10.57
N LYS A 748 32.77 -11.54 -10.95
CA LYS A 748 32.57 -10.09 -11.08
C LYS A 748 33.31 -9.52 -12.28
N VAL A 749 32.92 -8.31 -12.67
CA VAL A 749 33.71 -7.47 -13.58
C VAL A 749 34.81 -6.80 -12.77
N SER A 750 36.06 -7.16 -13.05
CA SER A 750 37.24 -6.76 -12.28
C SER A 750 38.09 -5.69 -12.92
N GLY A 751 37.82 -5.27 -14.15
CA GLY A 751 38.60 -4.20 -14.77
C GLY A 751 38.04 -3.80 -16.11
N LYS A 752 38.35 -2.56 -16.52
CA LYS A 752 38.05 -2.03 -17.85
C LYS A 752 39.37 -1.79 -18.58
N PHE A 753 39.44 -2.18 -19.84
CA PHE A 753 40.52 -1.82 -20.76
C PHE A 753 40.31 -0.38 -21.23
N ASP A 754 41.38 0.35 -21.57
CA ASP A 754 41.29 1.77 -21.95
C ASP A 754 40.45 2.00 -23.22
N ASP A 755 40.32 0.98 -24.08
CA ASP A 755 39.65 1.08 -25.37
C ASP A 755 38.18 0.64 -25.29
N ASP A 756 37.30 1.45 -25.87
CA ASP A 756 35.94 1.03 -26.18
C ASP A 756 35.93 0.28 -27.52
N TRP A 757 35.06 -0.73 -27.61
CA TRP A 757 34.99 -1.62 -28.74
C TRP A 757 33.75 -1.34 -29.57
N SER A 758 33.98 -0.96 -30.82
CA SER A 758 32.94 -0.51 -31.75
C SER A 758 32.45 -1.64 -32.65
N PHE A 759 31.16 -1.59 -32.98
CA PHE A 759 30.47 -2.54 -33.85
C PHE A 759 29.79 -1.81 -35.00
N SER A 760 29.96 -2.39 -36.18
CA SER A 760 29.39 -1.95 -37.46
C SER A 760 28.52 -3.06 -38.03
N VAL A 761 27.73 -2.71 -39.05
CA VAL A 761 27.17 -3.69 -39.98
C VAL A 761 28.27 -4.08 -40.97
N GLY A 762 28.45 -5.37 -41.20
CA GLY A 762 29.30 -5.90 -42.25
C GLY A 762 28.44 -6.39 -43.41
N SER A 763 28.78 -5.99 -44.63
CA SER A 763 28.13 -6.46 -45.85
C SER A 763 29.18 -6.99 -46.81
N ARG A 764 28.83 -7.86 -47.76
CA ARG A 764 29.81 -8.39 -48.70
C ARG A 764 30.48 -7.26 -49.50
N ASN A 765 31.80 -7.33 -49.65
CA ASN A 765 32.57 -6.31 -50.36
C ASN A 765 32.37 -6.27 -51.89
N ASP A 766 31.72 -7.29 -52.47
CA ASP A 766 31.27 -7.27 -53.86
C ASP A 766 29.87 -6.65 -54.04
N GLU A 767 29.21 -6.27 -52.93
CA GLU A 767 27.89 -5.64 -52.89
C GLU A 767 27.97 -4.25 -52.25
N THR A 768 28.82 -3.38 -52.81
CA THR A 768 29.05 -2.01 -52.31
C THR A 768 27.77 -1.18 -52.15
N ASP A 769 26.74 -1.43 -52.98
CA ASP A 769 25.42 -0.79 -52.86
C ASP A 769 24.71 -1.19 -51.55
N LEU A 770 24.83 -2.45 -51.11
CA LEU A 770 24.27 -2.91 -49.83
C LEU A 770 24.95 -2.19 -48.66
N ASN A 771 26.27 -2.03 -48.68
CA ASN A 771 26.97 -1.27 -47.63
C ASN A 771 26.51 0.20 -47.58
N SER A 772 26.37 0.83 -48.74
CA SER A 772 25.87 2.21 -48.85
C SER A 772 24.46 2.33 -48.27
N ILE A 773 23.56 1.40 -48.63
CA ILE A 773 22.20 1.31 -48.10
C ILE A 773 22.22 1.18 -46.58
N MET A 774 23.04 0.28 -46.03
CA MET A 774 23.10 0.05 -44.59
C MET A 774 23.61 1.27 -43.82
N ASN A 775 24.58 2.02 -44.35
CA ASN A 775 25.00 3.29 -43.75
C ASN A 775 23.84 4.28 -43.66
N LYS A 776 23.03 4.39 -44.72
CA LYS A 776 21.84 5.26 -44.71
C LYS A 776 20.78 4.77 -43.74
N VAL A 777 20.54 3.46 -43.66
CA VAL A 777 19.61 2.87 -42.68
C VAL A 777 20.07 3.17 -41.26
N LEU A 778 21.35 2.97 -40.93
CA LEU A 778 21.91 3.28 -39.61
C LEU A 778 21.84 4.76 -39.29
N GLU A 779 22.05 5.62 -40.28
CA GLU A 779 21.80 7.05 -40.13
C GLU A 779 20.35 7.27 -39.74
N THR A 780 19.38 6.54 -40.27
CA THR A 780 17.97 6.70 -39.86
C THR A 780 17.56 6.12 -38.48
N ILE A 781 18.49 5.60 -37.68
CA ILE A 781 18.15 5.12 -36.32
C ILE A 781 18.34 6.25 -35.30
N THR A 782 17.30 6.46 -34.50
CA THR A 782 17.24 7.52 -33.48
C THR A 782 17.95 7.10 -32.19
N VAL A 783 18.35 8.10 -31.39
CA VAL A 783 18.97 7.84 -30.07
C VAL A 783 17.99 7.11 -29.14
N GLN A 784 16.68 7.38 -29.27
CA GLN A 784 15.63 6.73 -28.50
C GLN A 784 15.44 5.27 -28.92
N GLU A 785 15.54 4.93 -30.21
CA GLU A 785 15.52 3.55 -30.69
C GLU A 785 16.74 2.76 -30.17
N HIS A 786 17.95 3.32 -30.30
CA HIS A 786 19.17 2.74 -29.71
C HIS A 786 19.00 2.50 -28.20
N LYS A 787 18.48 3.50 -27.48
CA LYS A 787 18.23 3.43 -26.04
C LYS A 787 17.20 2.36 -25.69
N LYS A 788 16.09 2.28 -26.42
CA LYS A 788 15.02 1.30 -26.19
C LYS A 788 15.54 -0.14 -26.37
N ILE A 789 16.33 -0.38 -27.42
CA ILE A 789 16.96 -1.69 -27.65
C ILE A 789 17.93 -2.00 -26.50
N TYR A 790 18.76 -1.04 -26.09
CA TYR A 790 19.69 -1.24 -24.98
C TYR A 790 18.95 -1.55 -23.65
N GLU A 791 17.91 -0.81 -23.30
CA GLU A 791 17.11 -1.03 -22.09
C GLU A 791 16.38 -2.38 -22.10
N ASN A 792 15.96 -2.86 -23.27
CA ASN A 792 15.28 -4.14 -23.38
C ASN A 792 16.18 -5.33 -23.02
N TRP A 793 17.48 -5.23 -23.30
CA TRP A 793 18.40 -6.37 -23.29
C TRP A 793 19.53 -6.25 -22.25
N VAL A 794 19.92 -5.04 -21.85
CA VAL A 794 21.08 -4.78 -20.98
C VAL A 794 20.66 -4.24 -19.60
N ALA A 795 19.52 -3.56 -19.48
CA ALA A 795 19.06 -3.06 -18.17
C ALA A 795 18.67 -4.22 -17.24
N VAL A 796 18.98 -4.08 -15.94
CA VAL A 796 18.68 -5.09 -14.92
C VAL A 796 17.17 -5.21 -14.77
N LYS A 797 16.59 -6.22 -15.41
CA LYS A 797 15.20 -6.61 -15.19
C LYS A 797 15.17 -7.62 -14.05
N TYR A 798 14.64 -7.19 -12.89
CA TYR A 798 14.26 -8.10 -11.82
C TYR A 798 13.08 -8.95 -12.31
N GLU A 799 13.38 -10.10 -12.90
CA GLU A 799 12.37 -11.15 -13.03
C GLU A 799 12.21 -11.76 -11.64
N GLU A 800 11.12 -11.40 -10.95
CA GLU A 800 10.66 -12.14 -9.79
C GLU A 800 10.30 -13.55 -10.28
N ASN A 801 11.26 -14.47 -10.23
CA ASN A 801 11.02 -15.90 -10.46
C ASN A 801 10.19 -16.42 -9.30
N ILE A 802 8.88 -16.21 -9.39
CA ILE A 802 7.91 -16.73 -8.45
C ILE A 802 7.87 -18.25 -8.61
N ASP A 803 8.36 -18.97 -7.59
CA ASP A 803 8.29 -20.42 -7.54
C ASP A 803 6.84 -20.87 -7.29
N TYR A 804 6.10 -21.08 -8.39
CA TYR A 804 4.70 -21.48 -8.37
C TYR A 804 4.45 -22.80 -7.59
N ARG A 805 5.47 -23.66 -7.40
CA ARG A 805 5.32 -24.88 -6.59
C ARG A 805 5.09 -24.55 -5.12
N LYS A 806 5.80 -23.56 -4.58
CA LYS A 806 5.61 -23.10 -3.19
C LYS A 806 4.26 -22.43 -3.00
N ILE A 807 3.82 -21.63 -3.98
CA ILE A 807 2.50 -21.00 -3.95
C ILE A 807 1.40 -22.04 -3.92
N ILE A 808 1.45 -23.04 -4.82
CA ILE A 808 0.44 -24.11 -4.86
C ILE A 808 0.41 -24.89 -3.54
N ALA A 809 1.57 -25.18 -2.92
CA ALA A 809 1.64 -25.85 -1.62
C ALA A 809 1.00 -25.01 -0.50
N ILE A 810 1.32 -23.71 -0.43
CA ILE A 810 0.76 -22.79 0.57
C ILE A 810 -0.75 -22.61 0.35
N SER A 811 -1.19 -22.43 -0.89
CA SER A 811 -2.60 -22.33 -1.25
C SER A 811 -3.37 -23.59 -0.88
N SER A 812 -2.81 -24.79 -1.12
CA SER A 812 -3.43 -26.06 -0.75
C SER A 812 -3.57 -26.22 0.77
N PHE A 813 -2.55 -25.80 1.52
CA PHE A 813 -2.58 -25.81 2.99
C PHE A 813 -3.62 -24.82 3.54
N LEU A 814 -3.68 -23.60 3.00
CA LEU A 814 -4.69 -22.60 3.36
C LEU A 814 -6.11 -23.09 3.04
N MET A 815 -6.30 -23.75 1.89
CA MET A 815 -7.59 -24.28 1.47
C MET A 815 -8.06 -25.41 2.41
N LEU A 816 -7.13 -26.25 2.88
CA LEU A 816 -7.40 -27.27 3.90
C LEU A 816 -7.80 -26.64 5.24
N ILE A 817 -7.11 -25.58 5.68
CA ILE A 817 -7.46 -24.84 6.90
C ILE A 817 -8.85 -24.21 6.77
N ILE A 818 -9.14 -23.55 5.64
CA ILE A 818 -10.45 -22.95 5.38
C ILE A 818 -11.54 -24.03 5.39
N PHE A 819 -11.29 -25.20 4.79
CA PHE A 819 -12.22 -26.32 4.81
C PHE A 819 -12.49 -26.82 6.25
N ILE A 820 -11.45 -27.00 7.06
CA ILE A 820 -11.58 -27.38 8.49
C ILE A 820 -12.38 -26.32 9.26
N ILE A 821 -12.10 -25.04 9.04
CA ILE A 821 -12.83 -23.93 9.66
C ILE A 821 -14.30 -23.98 9.26
N LEU A 822 -14.61 -24.09 7.96
CA LEU A 822 -15.99 -24.16 7.47
C LEU A 822 -16.73 -25.38 8.02
N TYR A 823 -16.08 -26.54 8.09
CA TYR A 823 -16.64 -27.76 8.67
C TYR A 823 -16.92 -27.62 10.16
N LYS A 824 -15.96 -27.10 10.95
CA LYS A 824 -16.13 -26.78 12.38
C LYS A 824 -17.25 -25.77 12.58
N ASN A 825 -17.32 -24.73 11.75
CA ASN A 825 -18.31 -23.66 11.88
C ASN A 825 -19.73 -24.18 11.61
N ARG A 826 -19.91 -25.06 10.62
CA ARG A 826 -21.18 -25.77 10.40
C ARG A 826 -21.58 -26.63 11.60
N THR A 827 -20.61 -27.34 12.18
CA THR A 827 -20.84 -28.20 13.35
C THR A 827 -21.25 -27.37 14.57
N ILE A 828 -20.56 -26.27 14.85
CA ILE A 828 -20.85 -25.34 15.95
C ILE A 828 -22.25 -24.73 15.77
N ASN A 829 -22.60 -24.29 14.56
CA ASN A 829 -23.93 -23.73 14.29
C ASN A 829 -25.05 -24.77 14.49
N SER A 830 -24.81 -26.03 14.13
CA SER A 830 -25.75 -27.13 14.40
C SER A 830 -25.93 -27.38 15.90
N ILE A 831 -24.82 -27.41 16.66
CA ILE A 831 -24.84 -27.57 18.12
C ILE A 831 -25.56 -26.39 18.79
N ASN A 832 -25.28 -25.15 18.38
CA ASN A 832 -25.93 -23.95 18.90
C ASN A 832 -27.45 -23.95 18.65
N ARG A 833 -27.90 -24.43 17.48
CA ARG A 833 -29.33 -24.61 17.19
C ARG A 833 -29.97 -25.64 18.11
N LYS A 834 -29.32 -26.79 18.33
CA LYS A 834 -29.80 -27.82 19.28
C LYS A 834 -29.86 -27.28 20.70
N MET A 835 -28.83 -26.55 21.14
CA MET A 835 -28.77 -25.94 22.47
C MET A 835 -29.90 -24.93 22.69
N ARG A 836 -30.15 -24.03 21.73
CA ARG A 836 -31.27 -23.08 21.80
C ARG A 836 -32.63 -23.79 21.87
N LYS A 837 -32.79 -24.90 21.16
CA LYS A 837 -34.00 -25.73 21.22
C LYS A 837 -34.19 -26.33 22.63
N TYR A 838 -33.13 -26.87 23.24
CA TYR A 838 -33.21 -27.39 24.62
C TYR A 838 -33.51 -26.29 25.65
N LEU A 839 -32.88 -25.12 25.52
CA LEU A 839 -33.14 -23.98 26.42
C LEU A 839 -34.60 -23.50 26.32
N ASP A 840 -35.18 -23.41 25.12
CA ASP A 840 -36.60 -23.05 24.95
C ASP A 840 -37.55 -24.11 25.50
N ILE A 841 -37.20 -25.41 25.42
CA ILE A 841 -37.98 -26.49 26.04
C ILE A 841 -37.96 -26.36 27.56
N ILE A 842 -36.80 -26.10 28.18
CA ILE A 842 -36.69 -25.90 29.62
C ILE A 842 -37.48 -24.65 30.05
N ASP A 843 -37.28 -23.53 29.37
CA ASP A 843 -37.95 -22.25 29.66
C ASP A 843 -39.49 -22.36 29.62
N LYS A 844 -40.04 -23.21 28.74
CA LYS A 844 -41.49 -23.40 28.59
C LYS A 844 -42.11 -24.42 29.56
N ASN A 845 -41.36 -25.43 30.01
CA ASN A 845 -41.92 -26.57 30.72
C ASN A 845 -41.44 -26.73 32.17
N VAL A 846 -40.34 -26.08 32.56
CA VAL A 846 -39.77 -26.23 33.91
C VAL A 846 -39.91 -24.92 34.68
N LEU A 847 -40.47 -24.99 35.88
CA LEU A 847 -40.67 -23.82 36.75
C LEU A 847 -39.35 -23.37 37.37
N THR A 848 -38.58 -22.55 36.65
CA THR A 848 -37.29 -22.04 37.12
C THR A 848 -37.28 -20.54 37.36
N THR A 849 -36.54 -20.13 38.40
CA THR A 849 -36.19 -18.73 38.69
C THR A 849 -34.74 -18.66 39.14
N SER A 850 -34.01 -17.62 38.76
CA SER A 850 -32.70 -17.31 39.37
C SER A 850 -32.76 -15.98 40.08
N THR A 851 -32.00 -15.83 41.15
CA THR A 851 -31.91 -14.61 41.94
C THR A 851 -30.45 -14.17 42.12
N ASP A 852 -30.25 -12.90 42.46
CA ASP A 852 -29.00 -12.44 43.05
C ASP A 852 -28.82 -12.99 44.48
N THR A 853 -27.70 -12.67 45.11
CA THR A 853 -27.38 -13.08 46.48
C THR A 853 -28.31 -12.47 47.54
N LYS A 854 -29.15 -11.50 47.19
CA LYS A 854 -30.15 -10.87 48.06
C LYS A 854 -31.57 -11.42 47.84
N GLY A 855 -31.73 -12.41 46.96
CA GLY A 855 -33.04 -12.99 46.64
C GLY A 855 -33.87 -12.17 45.65
N ASN A 856 -33.29 -11.20 44.94
CA ASN A 856 -33.98 -10.47 43.88
C ASN A 856 -33.93 -11.28 42.59
N ILE A 857 -35.08 -11.48 41.95
CA ILE A 857 -35.23 -12.33 40.76
C ILE A 857 -34.49 -11.69 39.58
N THR A 858 -33.52 -12.40 39.01
CA THR A 858 -32.72 -12.00 37.84
C THR A 858 -33.17 -12.73 36.58
N TYR A 859 -33.78 -13.91 36.72
CA TYR A 859 -34.33 -14.69 35.63
C TYR A 859 -35.60 -15.44 36.06
N VAL A 860 -36.53 -15.60 35.13
CA VAL A 860 -37.77 -16.35 35.31
C VAL A 860 -38.14 -17.04 34.01
N SER A 861 -38.50 -18.33 34.10
CA SER A 861 -38.99 -19.15 32.99
C SER A 861 -40.42 -18.78 32.59
N LYS A 862 -40.81 -19.04 31.34
CA LYS A 862 -42.21 -18.91 30.89
C LYS A 862 -43.15 -19.82 31.68
N ALA A 863 -42.70 -21.02 32.03
CA ALA A 863 -43.49 -21.94 32.85
C ALA A 863 -43.87 -21.29 34.20
N PHE A 864 -42.92 -20.63 34.86
CA PHE A 864 -43.17 -19.93 36.12
C PHE A 864 -44.09 -18.72 35.96
N LEU A 865 -43.96 -17.96 34.86
CA LEU A 865 -44.88 -16.87 34.55
C LEU A 865 -46.32 -17.36 34.38
N ASN A 866 -46.51 -18.49 33.70
CA ASN A 866 -47.83 -19.06 33.45
C ASN A 866 -48.52 -19.50 34.75
N ILE A 867 -47.83 -20.23 35.64
CA ILE A 867 -48.44 -20.72 36.89
C ILE A 867 -48.65 -19.59 37.92
N SER A 868 -47.71 -18.66 38.02
CA SER A 868 -47.78 -17.55 38.98
C SER A 868 -48.71 -16.43 38.52
N GLN A 869 -48.98 -16.35 37.21
CA GLN A 869 -49.75 -15.32 36.51
C GLN A 869 -49.17 -13.90 36.60
N PHE A 870 -47.94 -13.75 37.06
CA PHE A 870 -47.22 -12.49 37.00
C PHE A 870 -46.59 -12.31 35.63
N LYS A 871 -46.47 -11.05 35.18
CA LYS A 871 -45.68 -10.72 33.99
C LYS A 871 -44.20 -10.68 34.35
N LYS A 872 -43.33 -10.91 33.37
CA LYS A 872 -41.88 -10.94 33.57
C LYS A 872 -41.36 -9.64 34.19
N GLU A 873 -41.85 -8.51 33.70
CA GLU A 873 -41.44 -7.16 34.12
C GLU A 873 -41.85 -6.87 35.58
N GLU A 874 -42.81 -7.61 36.12
CA GLU A 874 -43.29 -7.46 37.50
C GLU A 874 -42.46 -8.29 38.49
N LEU A 875 -41.79 -9.34 38.01
CA LEU A 875 -40.95 -10.22 38.83
C LEU A 875 -39.48 -9.85 38.80
N ILE A 876 -38.95 -9.48 37.62
CA ILE A 876 -37.52 -9.16 37.47
C ILE A 876 -37.16 -7.96 38.36
N GLY A 877 -36.09 -8.11 39.15
CA GLY A 877 -35.61 -7.12 40.11
C GLY A 877 -36.39 -7.04 41.42
N LYS A 878 -37.48 -7.81 41.58
CA LYS A 878 -38.22 -7.91 42.85
C LYS A 878 -37.72 -9.08 43.67
N ASN A 879 -37.82 -8.94 44.99
CA ASN A 879 -37.49 -10.02 45.90
C ASN A 879 -38.51 -11.17 45.78
N HIS A 880 -38.03 -12.43 45.83
CA HIS A 880 -38.86 -13.62 45.65
C HIS A 880 -40.02 -13.74 46.66
N ASN A 881 -39.98 -12.99 47.76
CA ASN A 881 -41.10 -12.85 48.69
C ASN A 881 -42.41 -12.34 48.04
N ILE A 882 -42.35 -11.74 46.85
CA ILE A 882 -43.54 -11.28 46.11
C ILE A 882 -44.55 -12.41 45.82
N VAL A 883 -44.11 -13.66 45.68
CA VAL A 883 -45.00 -14.82 45.44
C VAL A 883 -45.27 -15.64 46.71
N ARG A 884 -44.80 -15.21 47.88
CA ARG A 884 -44.99 -15.95 49.13
C ARG A 884 -46.47 -15.91 49.57
N HIS A 885 -47.03 -17.07 49.90
CA HIS A 885 -48.36 -17.16 50.52
C HIS A 885 -48.30 -16.85 52.03
N LYS A 886 -49.35 -16.20 52.56
CA LYS A 886 -49.43 -15.77 53.98
C LYS A 886 -49.47 -16.94 54.97
N ASP A 887 -50.09 -18.06 54.58
CA ASP A 887 -50.23 -19.26 55.42
C ASP A 887 -48.91 -20.03 55.63
N MET A 888 -47.82 -19.68 54.93
CA MET A 888 -46.56 -20.41 55.07
C MET A 888 -45.83 -20.02 56.36
N ASN A 889 -45.54 -21.04 57.16
CA ASN A 889 -44.80 -20.91 58.41
C ASN A 889 -43.42 -20.27 58.20
N ASN A 890 -43.10 -19.27 59.03
CA ASN A 890 -41.82 -18.56 59.01
C ASN A 890 -40.60 -19.48 59.21
N ILE A 891 -40.77 -20.59 59.92
CA ILE A 891 -39.70 -21.57 60.18
C ILE A 891 -39.13 -22.14 58.88
N VAL A 892 -39.98 -22.43 57.89
CA VAL A 892 -39.57 -23.01 56.59
C VAL A 892 -38.65 -22.05 55.83
N PHE A 893 -38.93 -20.75 55.86
CA PHE A 893 -38.09 -19.75 55.19
C PHE A 893 -36.79 -19.46 55.94
N LYS A 894 -36.79 -19.58 57.27
CA LYS A 894 -35.55 -19.48 58.05
C LYS A 894 -34.60 -20.61 57.69
N ASP A 895 -35.10 -21.86 57.70
CA ASP A 895 -34.35 -23.04 57.28
C ASP A 895 -33.83 -22.93 55.84
N LEU A 896 -34.65 -22.40 54.93
CA LEU A 896 -34.27 -22.11 53.55
C LEU A 896 -33.05 -21.20 53.47
N TRP A 897 -33.11 -20.02 54.08
CA TRP A 897 -32.02 -19.03 54.01
C TRP A 897 -30.75 -19.54 54.69
N ASP A 898 -30.87 -20.11 55.90
CA ASP A 898 -29.73 -20.69 56.63
C ASP A 898 -29.02 -21.77 55.79
N THR A 899 -29.78 -22.58 55.05
CA THR A 899 -29.24 -23.64 54.19
C THR A 899 -28.52 -23.08 52.96
N ILE A 900 -29.16 -22.22 52.17
CA ILE A 900 -28.57 -21.75 50.90
C ILE A 900 -27.40 -20.79 51.13
N GLU A 901 -27.41 -20.00 52.20
CA GLU A 901 -26.30 -19.12 52.57
C GLU A 901 -25.08 -19.90 53.06
N SER A 902 -25.28 -21.10 53.63
CA SER A 902 -24.18 -22.03 53.95
C SER A 902 -23.54 -22.69 52.71
N GLY A 903 -24.05 -22.39 51.51
CA GLY A 903 -23.58 -22.97 50.25
C GLY A 903 -24.14 -24.35 49.94
N LYS A 904 -25.17 -24.81 50.70
CA LYS A 904 -25.84 -26.10 50.49
C LYS A 904 -27.13 -25.93 49.68
N GLU A 905 -27.56 -27.00 49.03
CA GLU A 905 -28.85 -27.06 48.35
C GLU A 905 -29.99 -27.20 49.38
N TRP A 906 -31.04 -26.40 49.20
CA TRP A 906 -32.26 -26.51 50.01
C TRP A 906 -33.39 -27.20 49.25
N LYS A 907 -34.17 -28.02 49.94
CA LYS A 907 -35.35 -28.71 49.39
C LYS A 907 -36.54 -28.58 50.32
N GLY A 908 -37.70 -28.24 49.78
CA GLY A 908 -38.93 -28.21 50.56
C GLY A 908 -40.18 -27.80 49.78
N GLU A 909 -41.33 -28.02 50.40
CA GLU A 909 -42.63 -27.66 49.85
C GLU A 909 -42.98 -26.21 50.22
N ILE A 910 -43.34 -25.39 49.22
CA ILE A 910 -43.69 -23.98 49.40
C ILE A 910 -45.06 -23.72 48.79
N LYS A 911 -45.98 -23.15 49.59
CA LYS A 911 -47.22 -22.55 49.10
C LYS A 911 -46.95 -21.14 48.61
N ASN A 912 -47.24 -20.89 47.34
CA ASN A 912 -47.08 -19.60 46.69
C ASN A 912 -48.44 -18.99 46.35
N LYS A 913 -48.51 -17.66 46.27
CA LYS A 913 -49.69 -16.93 45.79
C LYS A 913 -49.56 -16.61 44.31
N LYS A 914 -50.68 -16.69 43.61
CA LYS A 914 -50.86 -16.22 42.24
C LYS A 914 -51.22 -14.73 42.25
N LYS A 915 -51.11 -14.07 41.10
CA LYS A 915 -51.48 -12.65 40.96
C LYS A 915 -52.97 -12.40 41.16
N ASP A 916 -53.83 -13.31 40.73
CA ASP A 916 -55.30 -13.24 40.88
C ASP A 916 -55.81 -13.45 42.32
N GLY A 917 -54.91 -13.75 43.27
CA GLY A 917 -55.25 -14.05 44.66
C GLY A 917 -55.39 -15.55 44.98
N GLY A 918 -55.33 -16.42 43.97
CA GLY A 918 -55.24 -17.87 44.15
C GLY A 918 -53.88 -18.32 44.71
N TYR A 919 -53.69 -19.63 44.85
CA TYR A 919 -52.44 -20.22 45.32
C TYR A 919 -52.02 -21.44 44.49
N PHE A 920 -50.76 -21.83 44.64
CA PHE A 920 -50.21 -23.08 44.10
C PHE A 920 -49.11 -23.60 45.03
N TRP A 921 -48.98 -24.92 45.13
CA TRP A 921 -47.94 -25.57 45.91
C TRP A 921 -46.81 -26.03 45.00
N THR A 922 -45.57 -25.82 45.44
CA THR A 922 -44.39 -26.28 44.72
C THR A 922 -43.45 -27.07 45.60
N ASN A 923 -43.03 -28.24 45.14
CA ASN A 923 -41.82 -28.88 45.66
C ASN A 923 -40.61 -28.18 45.04
N THR A 924 -39.80 -27.52 45.87
CA THR A 924 -38.78 -26.57 45.42
C THR A 924 -37.39 -27.05 45.80
N VAL A 925 -36.47 -27.01 44.83
CA VAL A 925 -35.03 -27.18 45.05
C VAL A 925 -34.34 -25.85 44.75
N ILE A 926 -33.53 -25.34 45.68
CA ILE A 926 -32.76 -24.09 45.50
C ILE A 926 -31.28 -24.40 45.65
N THR A 927 -30.53 -24.11 44.59
CA THR A 927 -29.10 -24.40 44.51
C THR A 927 -28.28 -23.10 44.42
N PRO A 928 -27.27 -22.90 45.27
CA PRO A 928 -26.35 -21.78 45.18
C PRO A 928 -25.36 -21.93 44.01
N GLU A 929 -25.12 -20.85 43.28
CA GLU A 929 -24.20 -20.80 42.15
C GLU A 929 -22.92 -20.02 42.50
N PHE A 930 -21.77 -20.62 42.19
CA PHE A 930 -20.46 -20.06 42.47
C PHE A 930 -19.70 -19.72 41.19
N ASN A 931 -19.09 -18.54 41.15
CA ASN A 931 -18.14 -18.15 40.12
C ASN A 931 -16.77 -17.91 40.76
N LYS A 932 -15.76 -18.70 40.37
CA LYS A 932 -14.40 -18.68 40.96
C LYS A 932 -14.41 -18.76 42.50
N GLY A 933 -15.28 -19.61 43.06
CA GLY A 933 -15.40 -19.83 44.50
C GLY A 933 -16.22 -18.78 45.26
N LYS A 934 -16.71 -17.72 44.60
CA LYS A 934 -17.59 -16.71 45.20
C LYS A 934 -19.05 -16.99 44.83
N LEU A 935 -19.94 -17.00 45.82
CA LEU A 935 -21.38 -17.09 45.63
C LEU A 935 -21.88 -15.88 44.82
N VAL A 936 -22.59 -16.14 43.71
CA VAL A 936 -23.07 -15.10 42.78
C VAL A 936 -24.58 -15.06 42.63
N SER A 937 -25.27 -16.19 42.75
CA SER A 937 -26.71 -16.31 42.51
C SER A 937 -27.28 -17.55 43.18
N TYR A 938 -28.61 -17.62 43.26
CA TYR A 938 -29.34 -18.85 43.58
C TYR A 938 -30.24 -19.21 42.40
N THR A 939 -30.30 -20.47 42.03
CA THR A 939 -31.24 -20.97 41.01
C THR A 939 -32.19 -21.97 41.65
N ALA A 940 -33.48 -21.74 41.45
CA ALA A 940 -34.54 -22.57 41.98
C ALA A 940 -35.27 -23.30 40.86
N ILE A 941 -35.48 -24.60 41.03
CA ILE A 941 -36.28 -25.48 40.17
C ILE A 941 -37.46 -25.99 40.99
N ARG A 942 -38.65 -25.96 40.40
CA ARG A 942 -39.90 -26.31 41.08
C ARG A 942 -40.71 -27.32 40.29
N GLU A 943 -41.39 -28.19 41.03
CA GLU A 943 -42.44 -29.06 40.54
C GLU A 943 -43.76 -28.61 41.16
N ASP A 944 -44.82 -28.48 40.35
CA ASP A 944 -46.17 -28.17 40.84
C ASP A 944 -46.77 -29.41 41.51
N ILE A 945 -47.14 -29.28 42.78
CA ILE A 945 -47.74 -30.35 43.60
C ILE A 945 -49.12 -29.93 44.14
N THR A 946 -49.75 -28.91 43.53
CA THR A 946 -51.03 -28.37 44.00
C THR A 946 -52.12 -29.44 44.06
N ASP A 947 -52.27 -30.23 43.00
CA ASP A 947 -53.29 -31.29 42.92
C ASP A 947 -53.06 -32.37 43.98
N LYS A 948 -51.79 -32.74 44.23
CA LYS A 948 -51.42 -33.69 45.28
C LYS A 948 -51.87 -33.19 46.66
N LYS A 949 -51.70 -31.90 46.95
CA LYS A 949 -52.11 -31.32 48.24
C LYS A 949 -53.61 -31.24 48.42
N ILE A 950 -54.37 -30.98 47.35
CA ILE A 950 -55.84 -30.99 47.39
C ILE A 950 -56.35 -32.42 47.67
N ILE A 951 -55.73 -33.44 47.06
CA ILE A 951 -56.10 -34.85 47.28
C ILE A 951 -55.79 -35.32 48.72
N GLU A 952 -54.66 -34.87 49.30
CA GLU A 952 -54.31 -35.17 50.70
C GLU A 952 -55.39 -34.66 51.68
N GLU A 953 -56.00 -33.52 51.40
CA GLU A 953 -57.03 -32.88 52.25
C GLU A 953 -58.41 -33.57 52.12
N ILE A 954 -58.80 -33.97 50.91
CA ILE A 954 -60.05 -34.71 50.65
C ILE A 954 -59.99 -36.15 51.20
N SER A 955 -58.79 -36.72 51.39
CA SER A 955 -58.64 -38.11 51.83
C SER A 955 -58.94 -38.35 53.32
N ILE A 956 -59.14 -37.31 54.16
CA ILE A 956 -59.28 -37.46 55.62
C ILE A 956 -60.69 -37.23 56.18
N THR A 957 -61.62 -36.67 55.40
CA THR A 957 -63.03 -36.45 55.79
C THR A 957 -63.96 -37.46 55.12
N ASP A 958 -65.14 -37.68 55.70
CA ASP A 958 -66.22 -38.49 55.14
C ASP A 958 -67.05 -37.64 54.16
N GLY A 959 -67.21 -38.13 52.93
CA GLY A 959 -67.81 -37.35 51.84
C GLY A 959 -69.31 -37.02 52.00
N LEU A 960 -70.01 -37.62 52.95
CA LEU A 960 -71.42 -37.32 53.22
C LEU A 960 -71.59 -36.42 54.45
N THR A 961 -70.87 -36.70 55.52
CA THR A 961 -71.09 -36.08 56.84
C THR A 961 -70.10 -34.96 57.18
N ASP A 962 -69.03 -34.79 56.37
CA ASP A 962 -67.96 -33.79 56.53
C ASP A 962 -67.16 -33.86 57.85
N ILE A 963 -67.42 -34.89 58.67
CA ILE A 963 -66.59 -35.25 59.83
C ILE A 963 -65.46 -36.20 59.39
N TYR A 964 -64.52 -36.51 60.28
CA TYR A 964 -63.37 -37.34 59.91
C TYR A 964 -63.78 -38.77 59.53
N ASN A 965 -63.13 -39.36 58.54
CA ASN A 965 -63.43 -40.72 58.10
C ASN A 965 -62.66 -41.78 58.92
N ARG A 966 -63.02 -43.05 58.73
CA ARG A 966 -62.34 -44.19 59.38
C ARG A 966 -60.83 -44.22 59.17
N ARG A 967 -60.35 -43.87 57.97
CA ARG A 967 -58.91 -43.85 57.66
C ARG A 967 -58.18 -42.80 58.52
N HIS A 968 -58.80 -41.65 58.76
CA HIS A 968 -58.23 -40.64 59.65
C HIS A 968 -58.24 -41.10 61.10
N PHE A 969 -59.32 -41.75 61.55
CA PHE A 969 -59.39 -42.37 62.89
C PHE A 969 -58.23 -43.35 63.16
N ASP A 970 -58.01 -44.31 62.25
CA ASP A 970 -56.95 -45.32 62.40
C ASP A 970 -55.55 -44.68 62.46
N LYS A 971 -55.37 -43.55 61.76
CA LYS A 971 -54.11 -42.80 61.77
C LYS A 971 -53.90 -42.04 63.10
N ILE A 972 -54.92 -41.38 63.63
CA ILE A 972 -54.72 -40.46 64.77
C ILE A 972 -54.84 -41.12 66.14
N LEU A 973 -55.58 -42.22 66.25
CA LEU A 973 -55.83 -42.87 67.54
C LEU A 973 -54.54 -43.29 68.29
N PRO A 974 -53.52 -43.90 67.63
CA PRO A 974 -52.26 -44.23 68.30
C PRO A 974 -51.53 -43.00 68.86
N ASP A 975 -51.47 -41.92 68.06
CA ASP A 975 -50.81 -40.67 68.45
C ASP A 975 -51.55 -39.96 69.57
N TYR A 976 -52.89 -39.99 69.54
CA TYR A 976 -53.75 -39.42 70.57
C TYR A 976 -53.53 -40.12 71.93
N ILE A 977 -53.43 -41.45 71.94
CA ILE A 977 -53.13 -42.24 73.16
C ILE A 977 -51.73 -41.93 73.68
N ASN A 978 -50.71 -41.89 72.81
CA ASN A 978 -49.34 -41.58 73.21
C ASN A 978 -49.20 -40.16 73.77
N ASN A 979 -49.95 -39.19 73.24
CA ASN A 979 -50.01 -37.85 73.78
C ASN A 979 -50.63 -37.83 75.19
N ALA A 980 -51.78 -38.47 75.38
CA ALA A 980 -52.45 -38.54 76.67
C ALA A 980 -51.64 -39.30 77.74
N LYS A 981 -50.87 -40.35 77.35
CA LYS A 981 -49.94 -41.07 78.24
C LYS A 981 -48.87 -40.15 78.84
N ARG A 982 -48.34 -39.22 78.05
CA ARG A 982 -47.31 -38.28 78.52
C ARG A 982 -47.86 -37.28 79.53
N ASN A 983 -49.14 -36.93 79.43
CA ASN A 983 -49.79 -35.94 80.28
C ASN A 983 -50.59 -36.56 81.44
N ASN A 984 -50.60 -37.90 81.57
CA ASN A 984 -51.37 -38.67 82.54
C ASN A 984 -52.88 -38.34 82.51
N GLU A 985 -53.45 -38.24 81.30
CA GLU A 985 -54.84 -37.87 81.05
C GLU A 985 -55.75 -39.11 80.93
N ILE A 986 -57.06 -38.92 81.16
CA ILE A 986 -58.07 -39.95 80.91
C ILE A 986 -58.57 -39.80 79.47
N ILE A 987 -58.53 -40.90 78.72
CA ILE A 987 -59.07 -40.96 77.36
C ILE A 987 -60.46 -41.56 77.43
N THR A 988 -61.39 -40.96 76.70
CA THR A 988 -62.71 -41.53 76.48
C THR A 988 -62.90 -41.80 75.00
N PHE A 989 -63.09 -43.08 74.66
CA PHE A 989 -63.46 -43.50 73.32
C PHE A 989 -64.91 -44.00 73.34
N VAL A 990 -65.74 -43.40 72.48
CA VAL A 990 -67.15 -43.74 72.32
C VAL A 990 -67.36 -44.32 70.93
N MET A 991 -67.98 -45.49 70.86
CA MET A 991 -68.56 -46.02 69.63
C MET A 991 -70.07 -45.92 69.73
N MET A 992 -70.69 -45.41 68.66
CA MET A 992 -72.10 -45.10 68.61
C MET A 992 -72.70 -45.65 67.32
N ASP A 993 -73.92 -46.16 67.41
CA ASP A 993 -74.67 -46.66 66.26
C ASP A 993 -76.12 -46.20 66.34
N ILE A 994 -76.68 -45.85 65.19
CA ILE A 994 -78.08 -45.43 65.08
C ILE A 994 -78.99 -46.65 65.18
N ASP A 995 -79.83 -46.67 66.22
CA ASP A 995 -80.71 -47.80 66.51
C ASP A 995 -81.71 -48.00 65.35
N HIS A 996 -81.82 -49.25 64.89
CA HIS A 996 -82.77 -49.63 63.85
C HIS A 996 -82.60 -48.83 62.53
N PHE A 997 -81.39 -48.36 62.21
CA PHE A 997 -81.13 -47.53 61.02
C PHE A 997 -81.45 -48.24 59.69
N LYS A 998 -81.17 -49.54 59.58
CA LYS A 998 -81.59 -50.33 58.41
C LYS A 998 -83.11 -50.26 58.19
N GLN A 999 -83.89 -50.42 59.26
CA GLN A 999 -85.35 -50.28 59.17
C GLN A 999 -85.77 -48.85 58.82
N TYR A 1000 -85.00 -47.84 59.23
CA TYR A 1000 -85.25 -46.47 58.79
C TYR A 1000 -85.06 -46.34 57.28
N ASN A 1001 -83.94 -46.82 56.74
CA ASN A 1001 -83.65 -46.79 55.30
C ASN A 1001 -84.68 -47.59 54.48
N ASP A 1002 -85.04 -48.79 54.95
CA ASP A 1002 -85.98 -49.67 54.26
C ASP A 1002 -87.39 -49.05 54.15
N ASN A 1003 -87.78 -48.18 55.10
CA ASN A 1003 -89.13 -47.59 55.15
C ASN A 1003 -89.21 -46.13 54.69
N TYR A 1004 -88.15 -45.34 54.86
CA TYR A 1004 -88.11 -43.91 54.52
C TYR A 1004 -87.19 -43.59 53.33
N GLY A 1005 -86.44 -44.57 52.84
CA GLY A 1005 -85.50 -44.44 51.72
C GLY A 1005 -84.11 -43.98 52.15
N HIS A 1006 -83.09 -44.41 51.39
CA HIS A 1006 -81.68 -44.09 51.68
C HIS A 1006 -81.39 -42.58 51.74
N GLN A 1007 -82.06 -41.75 50.92
CA GLN A 1007 -81.88 -40.29 50.97
C GLN A 1007 -82.28 -39.70 52.33
N LYS A 1008 -83.37 -40.20 52.95
CA LYS A 1008 -83.75 -39.81 54.31
C LYS A 1008 -82.80 -40.37 55.35
N GLY A 1009 -82.24 -41.55 55.12
CA GLY A 1009 -81.12 -42.07 55.90
C GLY A 1009 -79.90 -41.17 55.89
N ASP A 1010 -79.51 -40.70 54.71
CA ASP A 1010 -78.37 -39.80 54.53
C ASP A 1010 -78.60 -38.46 55.26
N GLU A 1011 -79.81 -37.89 55.17
CA GLU A 1011 -80.19 -36.71 55.96
C GLU A 1011 -80.04 -36.97 57.48
N VAL A 1012 -80.47 -38.14 57.96
CA VAL A 1012 -80.30 -38.52 59.38
C VAL A 1012 -78.83 -38.62 59.77
N LEU A 1013 -77.98 -39.22 58.92
CA LEU A 1013 -76.54 -39.33 59.18
C LEU A 1013 -75.87 -37.95 59.25
N ILE A 1014 -76.24 -37.05 58.35
CA ILE A 1014 -75.77 -35.66 58.34
C ILE A 1014 -76.22 -34.94 59.61
N ASP A 1015 -77.48 -35.07 60.00
CA ASP A 1015 -78.02 -34.36 61.15
C ASP A 1015 -77.46 -34.91 62.48
N VAL A 1016 -77.24 -36.23 62.58
CA VAL A 1016 -76.50 -36.84 63.70
C VAL A 1016 -75.07 -36.28 63.73
N ALA A 1017 -74.35 -36.26 62.61
CA ALA A 1017 -73.00 -35.72 62.55
C ALA A 1017 -72.92 -34.25 62.99
N LYS A 1018 -73.87 -33.40 62.56
CA LYS A 1018 -73.97 -32.01 63.01
C LYS A 1018 -74.09 -31.92 64.53
N VAL A 1019 -75.01 -32.68 65.13
CA VAL A 1019 -75.17 -32.71 66.60
C VAL A 1019 -73.88 -33.14 67.28
N LEU A 1020 -73.20 -34.17 66.78
CA LEU A 1020 -71.91 -34.60 67.33
C LEU A 1020 -70.86 -33.47 67.27
N THR A 1021 -70.73 -32.79 66.14
CA THR A 1021 -69.78 -31.65 66.02
C THR A 1021 -70.15 -30.45 66.89
N GLU A 1022 -71.44 -30.22 67.18
CA GLU A 1022 -71.86 -29.16 68.09
C GLU A 1022 -71.44 -29.41 69.55
N TYR A 1023 -71.39 -30.69 69.96
CA TYR A 1023 -70.87 -31.09 71.27
C TYR A 1023 -69.33 -31.16 71.30
N MET A 1024 -68.69 -31.57 70.20
CA MET A 1024 -67.25 -31.80 70.09
C MET A 1024 -66.49 -30.54 69.61
N LYS A 1025 -66.47 -29.50 70.44
CA LYS A 1025 -65.93 -28.17 70.07
C LYS A 1025 -64.48 -27.90 70.52
N ARG A 1026 -63.89 -28.75 71.37
CA ARG A 1026 -62.51 -28.51 71.82
C ARG A 1026 -61.52 -28.88 70.73
N ALA A 1027 -60.35 -28.25 70.74
CA ALA A 1027 -59.32 -28.45 69.71
C ALA A 1027 -58.79 -29.89 69.64
N ASP A 1028 -59.01 -30.66 70.71
CA ASP A 1028 -58.58 -32.03 70.94
C ASP A 1028 -59.75 -33.02 71.06
N ASP A 1029 -60.96 -32.58 70.70
CA ASP A 1029 -62.13 -33.44 70.51
C ASP A 1029 -62.22 -33.88 69.04
N TYR A 1030 -62.42 -35.17 68.80
CA TYR A 1030 -62.56 -35.72 67.46
C TYR A 1030 -63.88 -36.48 67.27
N CYS A 1031 -64.54 -36.20 66.15
CA CYS A 1031 -65.73 -36.91 65.71
C CYS A 1031 -65.44 -37.61 64.38
N PHE A 1032 -65.79 -38.89 64.31
CA PHE A 1032 -65.55 -39.74 63.15
C PHE A 1032 -66.81 -40.44 62.69
N ARG A 1033 -66.92 -40.66 61.38
CA ARG A 1033 -67.78 -41.69 60.82
C ARG A 1033 -66.94 -42.94 60.58
N LEU A 1034 -67.21 -43.98 61.36
CA LEU A 1034 -66.43 -45.24 61.34
C LEU A 1034 -66.98 -46.25 60.33
N GLY A 1035 -68.28 -46.15 60.00
CA GLY A 1035 -68.99 -47.08 59.12
C GLY A 1035 -70.29 -46.48 58.56
N GLY A 1036 -71.20 -47.34 58.10
CA GLY A 1036 -72.48 -46.93 57.48
C GLY A 1036 -73.30 -46.01 58.38
N GLU A 1037 -73.67 -46.51 59.55
CA GLU A 1037 -74.44 -45.84 60.60
C GLU A 1037 -73.65 -45.67 61.92
N GLU A 1038 -72.36 -45.99 61.88
CA GLU A 1038 -71.48 -46.03 63.04
C GLU A 1038 -70.62 -44.76 63.14
N PHE A 1039 -70.63 -44.17 64.33
CA PHE A 1039 -69.87 -42.97 64.68
C PHE A 1039 -68.89 -43.27 65.81
N GLY A 1040 -67.74 -42.60 65.77
CA GLY A 1040 -66.71 -42.65 66.79
C GLY A 1040 -66.49 -41.27 67.40
N LEU A 1041 -66.37 -41.18 68.71
CA LEU A 1041 -65.98 -39.94 69.40
C LEU A 1041 -64.74 -40.21 70.25
N LEU A 1042 -63.80 -39.29 70.20
CA LEU A 1042 -62.58 -39.36 70.99
C LEU A 1042 -62.35 -38.01 71.68
N TYR A 1043 -62.32 -38.02 73.01
CA TYR A 1043 -62.08 -36.83 73.81
C TYR A 1043 -61.36 -37.18 75.12
N LYS A 1044 -60.77 -36.16 75.73
CA LYS A 1044 -60.09 -36.25 77.03
C LYS A 1044 -60.96 -35.69 78.15
N SER A 1045 -60.82 -36.26 79.34
CA SER A 1045 -61.44 -35.75 80.56
C SER A 1045 -60.49 -35.86 81.73
N ASN A 1046 -60.76 -35.12 82.80
CA ASN A 1046 -60.03 -35.19 84.06
C ASN A 1046 -60.78 -36.02 85.12
N ASP A 1047 -61.98 -36.51 84.79
CA ASP A 1047 -62.86 -37.26 85.68
C ASP A 1047 -63.73 -38.23 84.88
N ILE A 1048 -63.69 -39.51 85.27
CA ILE A 1048 -64.49 -40.59 84.67
C ILE A 1048 -65.99 -40.25 84.76
N SER A 1049 -66.45 -39.69 85.89
CA SER A 1049 -67.86 -39.34 86.10
C SER A 1049 -68.34 -38.28 85.10
N LYS A 1050 -67.49 -37.29 84.80
CA LYS A 1050 -67.78 -36.25 83.80
C LYS A 1050 -67.79 -36.80 82.38
N SER A 1051 -66.91 -37.76 82.06
CA SER A 1051 -66.94 -38.46 80.78
C SER A 1051 -68.24 -39.23 80.58
N LYS A 1052 -68.72 -39.91 81.63
CA LYS A 1052 -70.00 -40.63 81.61
C LYS A 1052 -71.18 -39.66 81.42
N GLU A 1053 -71.18 -38.54 82.14
CA GLU A 1053 -72.21 -37.49 82.00
C GLU A 1053 -72.22 -36.90 80.58
N PHE A 1054 -71.05 -36.69 79.98
CA PHE A 1054 -70.95 -36.14 78.63
C PHE A 1054 -71.49 -37.09 77.56
N ALA A 1055 -71.19 -38.39 77.65
CA ALA A 1055 -71.78 -39.39 76.75
C ALA A 1055 -73.33 -39.43 76.86
N LEU A 1056 -73.85 -39.33 78.09
CA LEU A 1056 -75.30 -39.23 78.31
C LEU A 1056 -75.90 -37.95 77.74
N LYS A 1057 -75.17 -36.82 77.75
CA LYS A 1057 -75.63 -35.57 77.11
C LYS A 1057 -75.76 -35.73 75.60
N ILE A 1058 -74.82 -36.43 74.96
CA ILE A 1058 -74.86 -36.68 73.51
C ILE A 1058 -76.04 -37.60 73.17
N LEU A 1059 -76.25 -38.68 73.93
CA LEU A 1059 -77.41 -39.58 73.77
C LEU A 1059 -78.73 -38.80 73.78
N ASN A 1060 -78.93 -37.99 74.82
CA ASN A 1060 -80.12 -37.15 74.96
C ASN A 1060 -80.21 -36.06 73.89
N GLY A 1061 -79.07 -35.54 73.41
CA GLY A 1061 -79.01 -34.54 72.35
C GLY A 1061 -79.57 -35.06 71.03
N ILE A 1062 -79.25 -36.31 70.70
CA ILE A 1062 -79.73 -36.96 69.48
C ILE A 1062 -81.24 -37.26 69.56
N GLU A 1063 -81.73 -37.81 70.67
CA GLU A 1063 -83.18 -38.06 70.84
C GLU A 1063 -84.01 -36.75 70.81
N LYS A 1064 -83.45 -35.64 71.32
CA LYS A 1064 -84.10 -34.31 71.32
C LYS A 1064 -84.33 -33.73 69.92
N MET A 1065 -83.65 -34.24 68.88
CA MET A 1065 -83.91 -33.84 67.50
C MET A 1065 -85.33 -34.24 67.05
N LYS A 1066 -85.96 -35.20 67.75
CA LYS A 1066 -87.33 -35.67 67.48
C LYS A 1066 -87.56 -36.07 66.01
N ILE A 1067 -86.53 -36.64 65.36
CA ILE A 1067 -86.67 -37.21 64.01
C ILE A 1067 -87.53 -38.46 64.12
N LYS A 1068 -88.73 -38.47 63.52
CA LYS A 1068 -89.68 -39.58 63.64
C LYS A 1068 -89.14 -40.88 63.04
N HIS A 1069 -89.18 -41.97 63.80
CA HIS A 1069 -88.91 -43.34 63.33
C HIS A 1069 -90.01 -44.27 63.84
N LYS A 1070 -91.11 -44.40 63.10
CA LYS A 1070 -92.29 -45.18 63.51
C LYS A 1070 -92.00 -46.68 63.68
N TYR A 1071 -90.91 -47.17 63.08
CA TYR A 1071 -90.52 -48.57 63.11
C TYR A 1071 -89.40 -48.85 64.11
N ASN A 1072 -88.97 -47.85 64.89
CA ASN A 1072 -88.10 -48.06 66.04
C ASN A 1072 -88.92 -48.67 67.19
N SER A 1073 -88.52 -49.85 67.67
CA SER A 1073 -89.18 -50.51 68.79
C SER A 1073 -88.88 -49.88 70.17
N VAL A 1074 -88.00 -48.87 70.22
CA VAL A 1074 -87.48 -48.29 71.47
C VAL A 1074 -88.09 -46.91 71.78
N SER A 1075 -88.32 -46.08 70.76
CA SER A 1075 -88.86 -44.72 70.86
C SER A 1075 -89.54 -44.36 69.53
N ASP A 1076 -90.49 -43.41 69.52
CA ASP A 1076 -91.11 -42.90 68.28
C ASP A 1076 -90.12 -42.09 67.41
N TYR A 1077 -88.89 -41.90 67.90
CA TYR A 1077 -87.84 -41.09 67.28
C TYR A 1077 -86.55 -41.90 67.03
N ILE A 1078 -85.65 -41.33 66.23
CA ILE A 1078 -84.27 -41.83 66.08
C ILE A 1078 -83.56 -41.77 67.43
N THR A 1079 -82.99 -42.90 67.81
CA THR A 1079 -82.15 -43.08 69.00
C THR A 1079 -80.81 -43.68 68.61
N VAL A 1080 -79.84 -43.65 69.53
CA VAL A 1080 -78.53 -44.26 69.34
C VAL A 1080 -78.17 -45.14 70.52
N SER A 1081 -77.41 -46.19 70.28
CA SER A 1081 -76.75 -46.97 71.32
C SER A 1081 -75.27 -46.60 71.37
N MET A 1082 -74.69 -46.53 72.57
CA MET A 1082 -73.28 -46.16 72.77
C MET A 1082 -72.51 -47.13 73.65
N GLY A 1083 -71.36 -47.58 73.18
CA GLY A 1083 -70.31 -48.17 74.01
C GLY A 1083 -69.29 -47.11 74.38
N VAL A 1084 -68.97 -46.97 75.67
CA VAL A 1084 -68.01 -45.97 76.15
C VAL A 1084 -66.92 -46.65 76.97
N SER A 1085 -65.69 -46.62 76.45
CA SER A 1085 -64.51 -46.98 77.24
C SER A 1085 -63.84 -45.72 77.76
N CYS A 1086 -63.77 -45.60 79.08
CA CYS A 1086 -63.13 -44.50 79.78
C CYS A 1086 -62.08 -45.07 80.73
N GLN A 1087 -60.81 -44.77 80.49
CA GLN A 1087 -59.70 -45.28 81.28
C GLN A 1087 -58.48 -44.35 81.22
N GLU A 1088 -57.61 -44.43 82.22
CA GLU A 1088 -56.35 -43.69 82.22
C GLU A 1088 -55.49 -44.11 81.01
N ALA A 1089 -54.88 -43.15 80.32
CA ALA A 1089 -54.07 -43.43 79.13
C ALA A 1089 -52.92 -44.42 79.42
N SER A 1090 -52.37 -44.38 80.64
CA SER A 1090 -51.33 -45.28 81.16
C SER A 1090 -51.74 -46.76 81.13
N SER A 1091 -53.03 -47.05 81.35
CA SER A 1091 -53.58 -48.42 81.40
C SER A 1091 -53.80 -49.05 80.01
N ILE A 1092 -53.74 -48.27 78.93
CA ILE A 1092 -53.98 -48.74 77.57
C ILE A 1092 -52.71 -49.39 77.02
N SER A 1093 -52.66 -50.73 77.03
CA SER A 1093 -51.54 -51.50 76.50
C SER A 1093 -51.55 -51.64 74.97
N ASN A 1094 -52.74 -51.74 74.36
CA ASN A 1094 -52.92 -51.88 72.91
C ASN A 1094 -54.17 -51.11 72.44
N VAL A 1095 -54.06 -50.42 71.30
CA VAL A 1095 -55.13 -49.70 70.60
C VAL A 1095 -56.27 -50.65 70.20
N ASP A 1096 -55.95 -51.85 69.70
CA ASP A 1096 -56.95 -52.83 69.29
C ASP A 1096 -57.82 -53.28 70.46
N ASN A 1097 -57.24 -53.35 71.66
CA ASN A 1097 -57.97 -53.73 72.87
C ASN A 1097 -58.95 -52.63 73.31
N LEU A 1098 -58.56 -51.35 73.19
CA LEU A 1098 -59.46 -50.22 73.46
C LEU A 1098 -60.65 -50.25 72.49
N TYR A 1099 -60.37 -50.42 71.19
CA TYR A 1099 -61.41 -50.47 70.17
C TYR A 1099 -62.39 -51.61 70.41
N LYS A 1100 -61.86 -52.83 70.61
CA LYS A 1100 -62.66 -54.03 70.87
C LYS A 1100 -63.50 -53.91 72.14
N THR A 1101 -62.94 -53.37 73.22
CA THR A 1101 -63.67 -53.17 74.48
C THR A 1101 -64.85 -52.22 74.29
N THR A 1102 -64.65 -51.13 73.55
CA THR A 1102 -65.73 -50.16 73.27
C THR A 1102 -66.81 -50.76 72.36
N ASP A 1103 -66.42 -51.57 71.37
CA ASP A 1103 -67.36 -52.29 70.50
C ASP A 1103 -68.21 -53.32 71.27
N ASP A 1104 -67.58 -54.12 72.15
CA ASP A 1104 -68.29 -55.07 73.02
C ASP A 1104 -69.32 -54.35 73.93
N LEU A 1105 -69.00 -53.15 74.41
CA LEU A 1105 -69.91 -52.30 75.18
C LEU A 1105 -71.06 -51.74 74.33
N LEU A 1106 -70.79 -51.36 73.08
CA LEU A 1106 -71.84 -50.93 72.14
C LEU A 1106 -72.81 -52.08 71.85
N TYR A 1107 -72.26 -53.29 71.63
CA TYR A 1107 -73.06 -54.50 71.46
C TYR A 1107 -73.91 -54.82 72.69
N LYS A 1108 -73.37 -54.61 73.90
CA LYS A 1108 -74.12 -54.72 75.17
C LYS A 1108 -75.28 -53.72 75.23
N SER A 1109 -75.06 -52.46 74.88
CA SER A 1109 -76.13 -51.45 74.81
C SER A 1109 -77.24 -51.84 73.85
N LYS A 1110 -76.89 -52.39 72.68
CA LYS A 1110 -77.87 -52.88 71.70
C LYS A 1110 -78.69 -54.08 72.21
N LYS A 1111 -78.11 -54.97 73.02
CA LYS A 1111 -78.79 -56.15 73.59
C LYS A 1111 -79.70 -55.82 74.77
N GLU A 1112 -79.29 -54.90 75.63
CA GLU A 1112 -80.02 -54.61 76.87
C GLU A 1112 -81.27 -53.75 76.66
N GLY A 1113 -81.57 -53.36 75.42
CA GLY A 1113 -82.79 -52.66 75.04
C GLY A 1113 -82.60 -51.37 74.26
N ARG A 1114 -81.37 -51.06 73.80
CA ARG A 1114 -81.02 -49.89 72.97
C ARG A 1114 -81.33 -48.54 73.66
N ASN A 1115 -81.15 -47.42 72.94
CA ASN A 1115 -81.22 -46.03 73.44
C ASN A 1115 -80.53 -45.83 74.80
N ARG A 1116 -79.28 -46.28 74.91
CA ARG A 1116 -78.54 -46.28 76.17
C ARG A 1116 -77.03 -46.24 75.97
N VAL A 1117 -76.34 -46.03 77.08
CA VAL A 1117 -74.89 -46.06 77.16
C VAL A 1117 -74.44 -47.20 78.08
N SER A 1118 -73.51 -48.03 77.62
CA SER A 1118 -72.79 -49.01 78.43
C SER A 1118 -71.36 -48.56 78.66
N PHE A 1119 -70.90 -48.68 79.91
CA PHE A 1119 -69.55 -48.29 80.32
C PHE A 1119 -68.73 -49.51 80.73
N ASN A 1120 -67.40 -49.44 80.56
CA ASN A 1120 -66.48 -50.36 81.21
C ASN A 1120 -66.60 -50.20 82.75
N THR A 1121 -66.64 -51.32 83.46
CA THR A 1121 -66.64 -51.38 84.94
C THR A 1121 -65.27 -51.18 85.52
#